data_AF-A0A835VG68-F1
#
_entry.id   AF-A0A835VG68-F1
#
_cell.length_a   1.000
_cell.length_b   1.000
_cell.length_c   1.000
_cell.angle_alpha   90.00
_cell.angle_beta   90.00
_cell.angle_gamma   90.00
#
_symmetry.space_group_name_H-M   'P 1'
#
loop_
_entity.id
_entity.type
_entity.pdbx_description
1 polymer ?
#
loop_
_entity_poly.entity_id
_entity_poly.type
_entity_poly.pdbx_seq_one_letter_code
_entity_poly.pdbx_strand_id
1 'polypeptide(L)'
;MATVPESHVIACPNEDLGGTYRIDESDQNRASQVGRSNGVYLTWEDLWVTAPKRNDSPRSILAGLTGFARPAEVLAIMGPSGSGKSTLLDALAGRLPSGMTQTGVILVNGQRQRLSYGTSAYVTQDDVLMTTLTVREAVYFSAELQLPESMSKAEKKQRAEAVMTEMGLLEAMDIRIGGRSTKGISGGQRRRVSICIEILSRPKLLFLDEPTSGLDSAASFHVMSRIVEQARLHGGTIVASIHQPSSEVFEFFDNLCLLASGETIYFGPASLTNEFFAASGFPCPSMRNPSDHFLRTINKNFDKEISPRGHFVSTVDTTEAINILTRSYKSSSISQELLYQVEHISNMGGRVLKKVEQVRLRSQCSVLTRRSFCNMNRDLGYYWLRFAIYIALCLSIGTIFLDIGRDYGSIQARGAMLMFITTYLTFMAIGGFPSFVEDLKIFRRERLNGHYGAAAFTIATTLSSAPFLFVISIIPSCLAYYLVGLQKSFEHVIFFAFVVYAGMLLVEGLMMIVASIVPDFLMGIITGAGIQGAMVLASGFFRLPKDLPKPVWRYPMYHIAFHKYLCQGLYKNEFIGLTFPAGPGGSAQGNGSAVPGIEVLKDYWQIEMGYSKWVDLGILFGMVVLYRFLFWAMVKLGEVKPSGGRWWGIKQKQRIQMSSNTELIDMCGS
;
A
#
# COMPACT_ATOMS: atom_id res chain seq x y z
N MET A 1 55.74 -28.21 59.07
CA MET A 1 56.72 -27.13 58.89
C MET A 1 57.93 -27.76 58.22
N ALA A 2 58.19 -27.38 56.95
CA ALA A 2 59.35 -27.77 56.12
C ALA A 2 59.42 -29.29 55.77
N THR A 3 59.80 -29.77 54.58
CA THR A 3 60.66 -29.27 53.50
C THR A 3 60.34 -30.05 52.22
N VAL A 4 60.29 -29.34 51.09
CA VAL A 4 60.39 -29.90 49.72
C VAL A 4 61.88 -30.12 49.38
N PRO A 5 62.21 -31.11 48.52
CA PRO A 5 63.25 -30.87 47.54
C PRO A 5 62.83 -31.21 46.10
N GLU A 6 63.30 -30.35 45.20
CA GLU A 6 63.56 -30.48 43.75
C GLU A 6 64.20 -31.84 43.38
N SER A 7 64.21 -32.38 42.17
CA SER A 7 64.00 -31.94 40.79
C SER A 7 63.94 -33.19 39.89
N HIS A 8 63.31 -33.12 38.72
CA HIS A 8 63.93 -33.60 37.48
C HIS A 8 63.18 -33.05 36.25
N VAL A 9 63.93 -32.29 35.47
CA VAL A 9 63.58 -31.68 34.19
C VAL A 9 63.59 -32.73 33.09
N ILE A 10 62.53 -32.79 32.27
CA ILE A 10 62.61 -33.31 30.89
C ILE A 10 61.98 -32.24 29.99
N ALA A 11 62.77 -31.82 29.00
CA ALA A 11 62.47 -30.78 28.05
C ALA A 11 61.40 -31.20 27.04
N CYS A 12 60.48 -30.29 26.73
CA CYS A 12 59.61 -30.39 25.55
C CYS A 12 60.30 -29.71 24.35
N PRO A 13 60.23 -30.27 23.12
CA PRO A 13 60.78 -29.64 21.94
C PRO A 13 59.90 -28.47 21.47
N ASN A 14 60.55 -27.41 21.01
CA ASN A 14 59.94 -26.35 20.21
C ASN A 14 59.45 -26.94 18.88
N GLU A 15 58.15 -26.84 18.60
CA GLU A 15 57.61 -26.90 17.26
C GLU A 15 57.00 -25.54 16.90
N ASP A 16 57.50 -25.01 15.79
CA ASP A 16 57.16 -23.73 15.19
C ASP A 16 55.68 -23.69 14.74
N LEU A 17 54.88 -22.84 15.37
CA LEU A 17 53.54 -22.47 14.88
C LEU A 17 53.67 -21.40 13.76
N GLY A 18 54.20 -21.85 12.62
CA GLY A 18 54.17 -21.13 11.34
C GLY A 18 53.01 -21.62 10.47
N GLY A 19 51.77 -21.31 10.85
CA GLY A 19 50.58 -21.62 10.05
C GLY A 19 50.36 -20.58 8.95
N THR A 20 51.08 -20.70 7.83
CA THR A 20 50.72 -20.00 6.58
C THR A 20 49.34 -20.48 6.12
N TYR A 21 48.37 -19.56 6.09
CA TYR A 21 47.09 -19.72 5.42
C TYR A 21 47.34 -20.09 3.95
N ARG A 22 47.20 -21.38 3.61
CA ARG A 22 47.04 -21.82 2.23
C ARG A 22 45.62 -21.46 1.81
N ILE A 23 45.53 -20.52 0.88
CA ILE A 23 44.33 -20.29 0.08
C ILE A 23 44.01 -21.61 -0.61
N ASP A 24 42.87 -22.21 -0.30
CA ASP A 24 42.38 -23.39 -1.01
C ASP A 24 42.16 -23.00 -2.49
N GLU A 25 42.88 -23.64 -3.41
CA GLU A 25 42.74 -23.48 -4.87
C GLU A 25 41.30 -23.80 -5.36
N SER A 26 40.45 -24.36 -4.50
CA SER A 26 39.03 -24.62 -4.78
C SER A 26 38.17 -23.34 -4.77
N ASP A 27 38.52 -22.33 -3.97
CA ASP A 27 37.80 -21.05 -3.91
C ASP A 27 38.24 -20.09 -5.03
N GLN A 28 39.51 -20.12 -5.43
CA GLN A 28 39.97 -19.42 -6.63
C GLN A 28 39.34 -20.00 -7.91
N ASN A 29 39.19 -21.33 -8.00
CA ASN A 29 38.52 -21.96 -9.13
C ASN A 29 37.01 -21.68 -9.18
N ARG A 30 36.34 -21.53 -8.03
CA ARG A 30 34.95 -21.04 -7.96
C ARG A 30 34.84 -19.58 -8.39
N ALA A 31 35.78 -18.72 -7.97
CA ALA A 31 35.84 -17.31 -8.35
C ALA A 31 36.08 -17.11 -9.86
N SER A 32 36.89 -17.94 -10.51
CA SER A 32 37.10 -17.87 -11.98
C SER A 32 35.91 -18.38 -12.82
N GLN A 33 34.91 -19.04 -12.22
CA GLN A 33 33.63 -19.37 -12.89
C GLN A 33 32.54 -18.29 -12.71
N VAL A 34 32.80 -17.22 -11.96
CA VAL A 34 31.83 -16.16 -11.62
C VAL A 34 31.32 -15.38 -12.85
N GLY A 35 32.05 -15.42 -13.97
CA GLY A 35 31.62 -14.79 -15.24
C GLY A 35 30.39 -15.42 -15.92
N ARG A 36 29.81 -16.51 -15.39
CA ARG A 36 28.65 -17.21 -15.98
C ARG A 36 27.41 -17.35 -15.08
N SER A 37 27.44 -16.89 -13.82
CA SER A 37 26.28 -17.05 -12.93
C SER A 37 25.20 -15.99 -13.25
N ASN A 38 23.94 -16.42 -13.35
CA ASN A 38 22.80 -15.57 -13.67
C ASN A 38 22.24 -14.84 -12.43
N GLY A 39 23.04 -14.77 -11.36
CA GLY A 39 22.67 -14.29 -10.03
C GLY A 39 22.72 -12.78 -9.85
N VAL A 40 22.28 -12.29 -8.70
CA VAL A 40 22.27 -10.87 -8.35
C VAL A 40 23.18 -10.60 -7.14
N TYR A 41 24.23 -9.83 -7.34
CA TYR A 41 25.03 -9.28 -6.26
C TYR A 41 24.48 -7.91 -5.87
N LEU A 42 24.37 -7.66 -4.57
CA LEU A 42 23.99 -6.36 -4.02
C LEU A 42 25.13 -5.90 -3.11
N THR A 43 25.66 -4.71 -3.32
CA THR A 43 26.62 -4.08 -2.41
C THR A 43 26.16 -2.71 -2.00
N TRP A 44 26.53 -2.30 -0.79
CA TRP A 44 26.36 -0.94 -0.32
C TRP A 44 27.62 -0.48 0.40
N GLU A 45 27.97 0.78 0.19
CA GLU A 45 29.17 1.42 0.70
C GLU A 45 28.80 2.76 1.33
N ASP A 46 29.27 2.97 2.57
CA ASP A 46 29.04 4.18 3.35
C ASP A 46 27.58 4.66 3.31
N LEU A 47 26.64 3.74 3.56
CA LEU A 47 25.21 4.01 3.49
C LEU A 47 24.73 4.74 4.74
N TRP A 48 24.23 5.97 4.56
CA TRP A 48 23.57 6.73 5.62
C TRP A 48 22.12 7.00 5.27
N VAL A 49 21.27 6.99 6.30
CA VAL A 49 19.87 7.39 6.20
C VAL A 49 19.54 8.35 7.33
N THR A 50 19.09 9.55 6.97
CA THR A 50 18.71 10.59 7.93
C THR A 50 17.23 10.91 7.85
N ALA A 51 16.59 11.03 9.02
CA ALA A 51 15.19 11.41 9.14
C ALA A 51 15.05 12.86 9.66
N PRO A 52 14.10 13.63 9.11
CA PRO A 52 13.87 15.01 9.51
C PRO A 52 13.22 15.07 10.90
N LYS A 53 13.82 15.82 11.83
CA LYS A 53 13.24 16.09 13.15
C LYS A 53 12.60 17.49 13.15
N ARG A 54 11.45 17.65 13.82
CA ARG A 54 10.56 18.82 13.65
C ARG A 54 11.22 20.16 14.02
N ASN A 55 12.14 20.18 14.99
CA ASN A 55 12.79 21.38 15.55
C ASN A 55 14.28 21.15 15.91
N ASP A 56 14.91 20.10 15.37
CA ASP A 56 16.26 19.69 15.75
C ASP A 56 17.01 19.22 14.50
N SER A 57 18.33 19.10 14.63
CA SER A 57 19.19 18.49 13.62
C SER A 57 18.61 17.15 13.14
N PRO A 58 18.69 16.86 11.83
CA PRO A 58 18.18 15.60 11.28
C PRO A 58 18.83 14.43 12.00
N ARG A 59 18.01 13.47 12.44
CA ARG A 59 18.49 12.30 13.19
C ARG A 59 19.02 11.28 12.20
N SER A 60 20.29 10.88 12.36
CA SER A 60 20.82 9.72 11.65
C SER A 60 20.14 8.46 12.17
N ILE A 61 19.54 7.69 11.27
CA ILE A 61 18.98 6.36 11.55
C ILE A 61 20.02 5.29 11.23
N LEU A 62 20.77 5.46 10.13
CA LEU A 62 21.85 4.57 9.70
C LEU A 62 23.12 5.39 9.52
N ALA A 63 24.24 4.89 10.04
CA ALA A 63 25.52 5.60 10.10
C ALA A 63 26.64 4.83 9.39
N GLY A 64 26.80 5.06 8.08
CA GLY A 64 27.96 4.60 7.30
C GLY A 64 28.07 3.08 7.16
N LEU A 65 26.95 2.41 6.89
CA LEU A 65 26.92 0.96 6.76
C LEU A 65 27.57 0.54 5.44
N THR A 66 28.36 -0.54 5.49
CA THR A 66 28.97 -1.17 4.31
C THR A 66 28.69 -2.66 4.35
N GLY A 67 28.40 -3.28 3.20
CA GLY A 67 28.18 -4.72 3.13
C GLY A 67 27.75 -5.24 1.77
N PHE A 68 27.50 -6.55 1.69
CA PHE A 68 27.13 -7.22 0.46
C PHE A 68 26.05 -8.31 0.65
N ALA A 69 25.41 -8.73 -0.44
CA ALA A 69 24.61 -9.94 -0.53
C ALA A 69 24.88 -10.63 -1.86
N ARG A 70 24.95 -11.97 -1.85
CA ARG A 70 25.39 -12.78 -3.00
C ARG A 70 24.30 -13.74 -3.49
N PRO A 71 24.37 -14.18 -4.75
CA PRO A 71 23.47 -15.20 -5.28
C PRO A 71 23.53 -16.51 -4.50
N ALA A 72 22.38 -17.16 -4.34
CA ALA A 72 22.21 -18.42 -3.62
C ALA A 72 22.56 -18.36 -2.12
N GLU A 73 22.74 -17.15 -1.56
CA GLU A 73 22.99 -16.93 -0.15
C GLU A 73 21.84 -16.17 0.52
N VAL A 74 21.74 -16.35 1.84
CA VAL A 74 20.80 -15.66 2.72
C VAL A 74 21.57 -14.74 3.65
N LEU A 75 21.33 -13.44 3.52
CA LEU A 75 21.78 -12.41 4.45
C LEU A 75 20.69 -12.14 5.49
N ALA A 76 20.98 -12.39 6.76
CA ALA A 76 20.13 -11.99 7.87
C ALA A 76 20.55 -10.63 8.42
N ILE A 77 19.60 -9.70 8.53
CA ILE A 77 19.76 -8.42 9.23
C ILE A 77 19.09 -8.55 10.59
N MET A 78 19.91 -8.53 11.65
CA MET A 78 19.45 -8.68 13.03
C MET A 78 19.81 -7.46 13.86
N GLY A 79 19.08 -7.26 14.95
CA GLY A 79 19.32 -6.17 15.88
C GLY A 79 18.09 -5.84 16.73
N PRO A 80 18.24 -5.12 17.84
CA PRO A 80 17.13 -4.71 18.70
C PRO A 80 16.08 -3.87 17.97
N SER A 81 14.92 -3.70 18.59
CA SER A 81 13.91 -2.77 18.08
C SER A 81 14.48 -1.35 17.98
N GLY A 82 14.23 -0.68 16.85
CA GLY A 82 14.77 0.66 16.59
C GLY A 82 16.24 0.71 16.17
N SER A 83 16.92 -0.42 15.91
CA SER A 83 18.32 -0.44 15.45
C SER A 83 18.52 -0.04 13.97
N GLY A 84 17.44 0.11 13.20
CA GLY A 84 17.49 0.49 11.78
C GLY A 84 17.32 -0.67 10.79
N LYS A 85 16.95 -1.89 11.22
CA LYS A 85 16.78 -3.07 10.34
C LYS A 85 15.89 -2.82 9.12
N SER A 86 14.62 -2.47 9.35
CA SER A 86 13.66 -2.21 8.26
C SER A 86 14.06 -0.99 7.45
N THR A 87 14.72 0.01 8.06
CA THR A 87 15.27 1.16 7.32
C THR A 87 16.40 0.77 6.38
N LEU A 88 17.29 -0.14 6.80
CA LEU A 88 18.34 -0.69 5.93
C LEU A 88 17.69 -1.49 4.79
N LEU A 89 16.74 -2.36 5.11
CA LEU A 89 16.03 -3.16 4.13
C LEU A 89 15.29 -2.28 3.09
N ASP A 90 14.59 -1.24 3.53
CA ASP A 90 13.93 -0.26 2.68
C ASP A 90 14.91 0.57 1.83
N ALA A 91 16.07 0.94 2.39
CA ALA A 91 17.12 1.65 1.66
C ALA A 91 17.70 0.78 0.54
N LEU A 92 18.01 -0.48 0.84
CA LEU A 92 18.50 -1.45 -0.12
C LEU A 92 17.47 -1.75 -1.21
N ALA A 93 16.18 -1.83 -0.86
CA ALA A 93 15.10 -2.02 -1.82
C ALA A 93 14.70 -0.76 -2.61
N GLY A 94 15.27 0.41 -2.28
CA GLY A 94 14.93 1.70 -2.90
C GLY A 94 13.53 2.23 -2.55
N ARG A 95 12.98 1.82 -1.39
CA ARG A 95 11.60 2.11 -0.94
C ARG A 95 11.51 3.15 0.19
N LEU A 96 12.61 3.80 0.54
CA LEU A 96 12.64 4.77 1.64
C LEU A 96 11.49 5.81 1.55
N PRO A 97 10.79 6.07 2.68
CA PRO A 97 9.72 7.05 2.73
C PRO A 97 10.12 8.44 2.24
N SER A 98 9.15 9.15 1.64
CA SER A 98 9.33 10.54 1.22
C SER A 98 9.62 11.43 2.43
N GLY A 99 10.83 11.96 2.51
CA GLY A 99 11.29 12.82 3.61
C GLY A 99 12.60 12.35 4.25
N MET A 100 12.97 11.08 4.08
CA MET A 100 14.29 10.59 4.47
C MET A 100 15.33 10.89 3.38
N THR A 101 16.55 11.23 3.80
CA THR A 101 17.67 11.44 2.88
C THR A 101 18.62 10.26 2.97
N GLN A 102 18.97 9.71 1.81
CA GLN A 102 19.92 8.61 1.66
C GLN A 102 21.22 9.13 1.05
N THR A 103 22.35 8.82 1.65
CA THR A 103 23.69 9.02 1.07
C THR A 103 24.47 7.70 1.09
N GLY A 104 25.58 7.64 0.36
CA GLY A 104 26.31 6.40 0.12
C GLY A 104 26.01 5.81 -1.26
N VAL A 105 26.59 4.64 -1.52
CA VAL A 105 26.52 3.97 -2.81
C VAL A 105 25.82 2.63 -2.64
N ILE A 106 24.83 2.34 -3.48
CA ILE A 106 24.24 1.01 -3.59
C ILE A 106 24.44 0.55 -5.03
N LEU A 107 25.08 -0.61 -5.20
CA LEU A 107 25.35 -1.21 -6.50
C LEU A 107 24.63 -2.55 -6.61
N VAL A 108 24.07 -2.79 -7.78
CA VAL A 108 23.50 -4.08 -8.17
C VAL A 108 24.39 -4.62 -9.28
N ASN A 109 25.03 -5.76 -9.06
CA ASN A 109 26.03 -6.32 -9.96
C ASN A 109 27.15 -5.32 -10.33
N GLY A 110 27.61 -4.51 -9.35
CA GLY A 110 28.65 -3.49 -9.58
C GLY A 110 28.19 -2.25 -10.33
N GLN A 111 26.88 -2.11 -10.61
CA GLN A 111 26.32 -0.96 -11.32
C GLN A 111 25.34 -0.18 -10.44
N ARG A 112 25.39 1.15 -10.48
CA ARG A 112 24.37 2.00 -9.83
C ARG A 112 23.04 1.85 -10.56
N GLN A 113 22.20 0.97 -10.05
CA GLN A 113 20.87 0.74 -10.59
C GLN A 113 19.81 1.13 -9.56
N ARG A 114 18.83 1.94 -9.98
CA ARG A 114 17.59 2.06 -9.21
C ARG A 114 16.84 0.74 -9.33
N LEU A 115 16.63 0.04 -8.22
CA LEU A 115 15.72 -1.09 -8.17
C LEU A 115 14.31 -0.59 -8.52
N SER A 116 13.97 -0.73 -9.79
CA SER A 116 12.70 -0.27 -10.33
C SER A 116 11.60 -1.28 -10.00
N TYR A 117 10.34 -0.85 -10.02
CA TYR A 117 9.20 -1.73 -9.81
C TYR A 117 9.29 -3.03 -10.65
N GLY A 118 9.26 -4.19 -9.99
CA GLY A 118 9.37 -5.49 -10.65
C GLY A 118 10.79 -5.95 -10.99
N THR A 119 11.82 -5.34 -10.39
CA THR A 119 13.24 -5.79 -10.48
C THR A 119 13.61 -6.70 -9.31
N SER A 120 12.95 -6.54 -8.16
CA SER A 120 13.08 -7.32 -6.94
C SER A 120 11.69 -7.55 -6.34
N ALA A 121 11.54 -8.59 -5.53
CA ALA A 121 10.35 -8.81 -4.72
C ALA A 121 10.62 -8.42 -3.27
N TYR A 122 9.57 -7.98 -2.57
CA TYR A 122 9.71 -7.54 -1.19
C TYR A 122 8.43 -7.83 -0.40
N VAL A 123 8.59 -8.63 0.65
CA VAL A 123 7.55 -8.97 1.60
C VAL A 123 7.62 -7.96 2.75
N THR A 124 6.58 -7.14 2.88
CA THR A 124 6.43 -6.17 3.98
C THR A 124 6.10 -6.86 5.29
N GLN A 125 6.39 -6.21 6.42
CA GLN A 125 5.99 -6.70 7.75
C GLN A 125 4.46 -6.89 7.84
N ASP A 126 3.69 -5.90 7.36
CA ASP A 126 2.23 -5.97 7.32
C ASP A 126 1.70 -6.83 6.17
N ASP A 127 0.80 -7.75 6.50
CA ASP A 127 0.11 -8.59 5.52
C ASP A 127 -1.19 -7.94 5.01
N VAL A 128 -1.02 -6.96 4.12
CA VAL A 128 -2.16 -6.29 3.45
C VAL A 128 -2.65 -7.15 2.28
N LEU A 129 -3.82 -7.79 2.43
CA LEU A 129 -4.44 -8.67 1.43
C LEU A 129 -5.94 -8.36 1.29
N MET A 130 -6.54 -8.70 0.14
CA MET A 130 -8.00 -8.58 -0.08
C MET A 130 -8.74 -9.62 0.76
N THR A 131 -9.53 -9.17 1.73
CA THR A 131 -10.17 -10.02 2.75
C THR A 131 -11.33 -10.87 2.23
N THR A 132 -11.97 -10.45 1.14
CA THR A 132 -13.13 -11.11 0.51
C THR A 132 -12.77 -12.31 -0.38
N LEU A 133 -11.51 -12.38 -0.81
CA LEU A 133 -11.00 -13.45 -1.66
C LEU A 133 -10.62 -14.69 -0.84
N THR A 134 -10.69 -15.85 -1.48
CA THR A 134 -10.04 -17.06 -0.94
C THR A 134 -8.53 -17.02 -1.14
N VAL A 135 -7.80 -17.86 -0.39
CA VAL A 135 -6.35 -17.99 -0.57
C VAL A 135 -6.00 -18.35 -2.01
N ARG A 136 -6.69 -19.35 -2.57
CA ARG A 136 -6.53 -19.80 -3.96
C ARG A 136 -6.76 -18.66 -4.95
N GLU A 137 -7.84 -17.90 -4.78
CA GLU A 137 -8.17 -16.77 -5.65
C GLU A 137 -7.09 -15.68 -5.58
N ALA A 138 -6.65 -15.30 -4.39
CA ALA A 138 -5.63 -14.26 -4.20
C ALA A 138 -4.32 -14.64 -4.91
N VAL A 139 -3.86 -15.89 -4.74
CA VAL A 139 -2.64 -16.38 -5.38
C VAL A 139 -2.83 -16.52 -6.90
N TYR A 140 -3.99 -16.97 -7.39
CA TYR A 140 -4.26 -17.08 -8.83
C TYR A 140 -4.32 -15.72 -9.53
N PHE A 141 -5.01 -14.73 -8.95
CA PHE A 141 -5.02 -13.38 -9.50
C PHE A 141 -3.62 -12.78 -9.54
N SER A 142 -2.83 -13.02 -8.48
CA SER A 142 -1.43 -12.61 -8.43
C SER A 142 -0.59 -13.29 -9.51
N ALA A 143 -0.75 -14.60 -9.71
CA ALA A 143 -0.06 -15.36 -10.73
C ALA A 143 -0.40 -14.87 -12.15
N GLU A 144 -1.65 -14.52 -12.42
CA GLU A 144 -2.05 -13.96 -13.72
C GLU A 144 -1.43 -12.57 -13.99
N LEU A 145 -1.21 -11.76 -12.95
CA LEU A 145 -0.63 -10.42 -13.05
C LEU A 145 0.90 -10.43 -13.12
N GLN A 146 1.56 -11.35 -12.40
CA GLN A 146 3.01 -11.39 -12.28
C GLN A 146 3.70 -12.31 -13.29
N LEU A 147 3.08 -13.44 -13.66
CA LEU A 147 3.73 -14.42 -14.52
C LEU A 147 3.68 -13.99 -16.01
N PRO A 148 4.72 -14.32 -16.81
CA PRO A 148 4.80 -13.93 -18.22
C PRO A 148 3.57 -14.32 -19.05
N GLU A 149 3.28 -13.56 -20.11
CA GLU A 149 2.18 -13.91 -21.06
C GLU A 149 2.48 -15.15 -21.90
N SER A 150 3.75 -15.54 -22.04
CA SER A 150 4.16 -16.79 -22.71
C SER A 150 3.65 -18.04 -22.01
N MET A 151 3.35 -17.95 -20.70
CA MET A 151 2.80 -19.04 -19.92
C MET A 151 1.28 -19.10 -20.06
N SER A 152 0.75 -20.27 -20.39
CA SER A 152 -0.69 -20.51 -20.49
C SER A 152 -1.39 -20.33 -19.14
N LYS A 153 -2.70 -20.06 -19.15
CA LYS A 153 -3.48 -19.93 -17.91
C LYS A 153 -3.44 -21.20 -17.05
N ALA A 154 -3.34 -22.38 -17.66
CA ALA A 154 -3.25 -23.65 -16.96
C ALA A 154 -1.90 -23.77 -16.22
N GLU A 155 -0.79 -23.46 -16.90
CA GLU A 155 0.55 -23.47 -16.29
C GLU A 155 0.67 -22.44 -15.17
N LYS A 156 0.08 -21.24 -15.33
CA LYS A 156 0.04 -20.22 -14.27
C LYS A 156 -0.67 -20.74 -13.01
N LYS A 157 -1.81 -21.41 -13.19
CA LYS A 157 -2.56 -22.02 -12.07
C LYS A 157 -1.78 -23.17 -11.43
N GLN A 158 -1.19 -24.05 -12.23
CA GLN A 158 -0.39 -25.16 -11.72
C GLN A 158 0.79 -24.66 -10.89
N ARG A 159 1.48 -23.61 -11.35
CA ARG A 159 2.56 -22.97 -10.59
C ARG A 159 2.06 -22.36 -9.29
N ALA A 160 0.90 -21.70 -9.30
CA ALA A 160 0.29 -21.16 -8.09
C ALA A 160 -0.06 -22.27 -7.08
N GLU A 161 -0.62 -23.38 -7.53
CA GLU A 161 -0.94 -24.54 -6.68
C GLU A 161 0.31 -25.19 -6.08
N ALA A 162 1.37 -25.33 -6.88
CA ALA A 162 2.65 -25.85 -6.40
C ALA A 162 3.21 -24.99 -5.27
N VAL A 163 3.29 -23.67 -5.46
CA VAL A 163 3.82 -22.76 -4.42
C VAL A 163 2.93 -22.73 -3.18
N MET A 164 1.60 -22.76 -3.32
CA MET A 164 0.70 -22.86 -2.16
C MET A 164 0.90 -24.17 -1.39
N THR A 165 1.14 -25.27 -2.09
CA THR A 165 1.42 -26.58 -1.49
C THR A 165 2.75 -26.58 -0.76
N GLU A 166 3.81 -26.06 -1.39
CA GLU A 166 5.14 -25.91 -0.78
C GLU A 166 5.09 -25.08 0.51
N MET A 167 4.29 -24.01 0.53
CA MET A 167 4.09 -23.15 1.71
C MET A 167 3.13 -23.75 2.76
N GLY A 168 2.62 -24.96 2.57
CA GLY A 168 1.74 -25.64 3.52
C GLY A 168 0.37 -24.98 3.68
N LEU A 169 -0.22 -24.49 2.59
CA LEU A 169 -1.52 -23.79 2.56
C LEU A 169 -2.67 -24.67 2.05
N LEU A 170 -2.47 -25.97 1.81
CA LEU A 170 -3.47 -26.90 1.24
C LEU A 170 -4.83 -26.82 1.92
N GLU A 171 -4.87 -26.91 3.25
CA GLU A 171 -6.12 -26.91 4.03
C GLU A 171 -6.84 -25.55 4.01
N ALA A 172 -6.11 -24.48 3.72
CA ALA A 172 -6.63 -23.11 3.73
C ALA A 172 -6.95 -22.56 2.32
N MET A 173 -6.69 -23.31 1.24
CA MET A 173 -6.79 -22.82 -0.14
C MET A 173 -8.17 -22.21 -0.46
N ASP A 174 -9.25 -22.87 -0.02
CA ASP A 174 -10.62 -22.48 -0.35
C ASP A 174 -11.30 -21.66 0.78
N ILE A 175 -10.54 -21.32 1.82
CA ILE A 175 -11.00 -20.46 2.92
C ILE A 175 -10.78 -18.99 2.54
N ARG A 176 -11.75 -18.12 2.87
CA ARG A 176 -11.60 -16.67 2.72
C ARG A 176 -10.51 -16.14 3.62
N ILE A 177 -9.71 -15.19 3.13
CA ILE A 177 -8.64 -14.55 3.90
C ILE A 177 -9.21 -13.91 5.18
N GLY A 178 -10.38 -13.28 5.09
CA GLY A 178 -11.10 -12.69 6.21
C GLY A 178 -10.44 -11.42 6.73
N GLY A 179 -11.27 -10.55 7.30
CA GLY A 179 -10.88 -9.24 7.82
C GLY A 179 -11.14 -9.10 9.31
N ARG A 180 -11.26 -7.86 9.79
CA ARG A 180 -11.67 -7.59 11.19
C ARG A 180 -13.12 -8.03 11.44
N SER A 181 -13.99 -7.88 10.45
CA SER A 181 -15.42 -8.14 10.55
C SER A 181 -15.83 -9.56 10.15
N THR A 182 -14.96 -10.32 9.49
CA THR A 182 -15.27 -11.66 8.97
C THR A 182 -14.15 -12.64 9.35
N LYS A 183 -14.52 -13.74 10.00
CA LYS A 183 -13.57 -14.80 10.34
C LYS A 183 -12.97 -15.38 9.05
N GLY A 184 -11.65 -15.54 9.03
CA GLY A 184 -10.92 -16.13 7.91
C GLY A 184 -9.75 -16.98 8.39
N ILE A 185 -8.67 -16.96 7.62
CA ILE A 185 -7.44 -17.72 7.91
C ILE A 185 -6.70 -17.18 9.14
N SER A 186 -5.83 -18.00 9.74
CA SER A 186 -5.00 -17.59 10.87
C SER A 186 -3.95 -16.55 10.46
N GLY A 187 -3.39 -15.81 11.43
CA GLY A 187 -2.31 -14.84 11.18
C GLY A 187 -1.10 -15.48 10.48
N GLY A 188 -0.65 -16.65 10.97
CA GLY A 188 0.44 -17.39 10.33
C GLY A 188 0.11 -17.91 8.93
N GLN A 189 -1.14 -18.32 8.66
CA GLN A 189 -1.57 -18.63 7.28
C GLN A 189 -1.53 -17.38 6.40
N ARG A 190 -2.02 -16.24 6.89
CA ARG A 190 -1.98 -14.95 6.18
C ARG A 190 -0.56 -14.54 5.81
N ARG A 191 0.38 -14.71 6.74
CA ARG A 191 1.81 -14.47 6.51
C ARG A 191 2.36 -15.33 5.37
N ARG A 192 2.03 -16.62 5.38
CA ARG A 192 2.43 -17.55 4.32
C ARG A 192 1.83 -17.22 2.96
N VAL A 193 0.58 -16.74 2.90
CA VAL A 193 -0.05 -16.25 1.65
C VAL A 193 0.68 -15.02 1.12
N SER A 194 1.01 -14.07 2.01
CA SER A 194 1.76 -12.85 1.70
C SER A 194 3.12 -13.16 1.07
N ILE A 195 3.85 -14.13 1.63
CA ILE A 195 5.13 -14.61 1.08
C ILE A 195 4.93 -15.38 -0.24
N CYS A 196 3.94 -16.27 -0.28
CA CYS A 196 3.60 -17.08 -1.47
C CYS A 196 3.40 -16.19 -2.70
N ILE A 197 2.63 -15.10 -2.56
CA ILE A 197 2.36 -14.12 -3.61
C ILE A 197 3.63 -13.54 -4.23
N GLU A 198 4.66 -13.27 -3.43
CA GLU A 198 5.91 -12.65 -3.89
C GLU A 198 6.88 -13.66 -4.51
N ILE A 199 6.87 -14.90 -4.02
CA ILE A 199 7.75 -15.98 -4.52
C ILE A 199 7.24 -16.59 -5.82
N LEU A 200 5.95 -16.41 -6.16
CA LEU A 200 5.35 -16.86 -7.42
C LEU A 200 6.22 -16.54 -8.64
N SER A 201 6.80 -15.33 -8.70
CA SER A 201 7.61 -14.87 -9.83
C SER A 201 9.02 -15.45 -9.89
N ARG A 202 9.48 -16.16 -8.84
CA ARG A 202 10.88 -16.59 -8.63
C ARG A 202 11.84 -15.39 -8.75
N PRO A 203 11.75 -14.42 -7.83
CA PRO A 203 12.58 -13.22 -7.87
C PRO A 203 14.06 -13.57 -7.67
N LYS A 204 14.94 -12.93 -8.45
CA LYS A 204 16.40 -13.08 -8.27
C LYS A 204 16.94 -12.32 -7.05
N LEU A 205 16.19 -11.34 -6.56
CA LEU A 205 16.48 -10.58 -5.37
C LEU A 205 15.20 -10.46 -4.56
N LEU A 206 15.20 -11.05 -3.36
CA LEU A 206 14.06 -11.13 -2.46
C LEU A 206 14.40 -10.47 -1.13
N PHE A 207 13.62 -9.45 -0.78
CA PHE A 207 13.68 -8.80 0.52
C PHE A 207 12.55 -9.31 1.40
N LEU A 208 12.85 -9.66 2.66
CA LEU A 208 11.87 -10.18 3.61
C LEU A 208 11.93 -9.36 4.89
N ASP A 209 10.87 -8.62 5.20
CA ASP A 209 10.80 -7.84 6.44
C ASP A 209 10.08 -8.63 7.53
N GLU A 210 10.84 -9.22 8.46
CA GLU A 210 10.38 -10.10 9.55
C GLU A 210 9.50 -11.27 9.07
N PRO A 211 9.98 -12.15 8.16
CA PRO A 211 9.18 -13.24 7.58
C PRO A 211 8.62 -14.23 8.60
N THR A 212 9.28 -14.38 9.75
CA THR A 212 8.92 -15.30 10.84
C THR A 212 8.01 -14.68 11.90
N SER A 213 7.69 -13.39 11.80
CA SER A 213 6.83 -12.72 12.78
C SER A 213 5.39 -13.27 12.73
N GLY A 214 4.83 -13.58 13.90
CA GLY A 214 3.49 -14.18 14.03
C GLY A 214 3.39 -15.66 13.62
N LEU A 215 4.52 -16.33 13.37
CA LEU A 215 4.61 -17.77 13.16
C LEU A 215 5.15 -18.46 14.42
N ASP A 216 4.70 -19.70 14.64
CA ASP A 216 5.34 -20.60 15.60
C ASP A 216 6.68 -21.13 15.04
N SER A 217 7.51 -21.73 15.91
CA SER A 217 8.86 -22.16 15.53
C SER A 217 8.87 -23.17 14.38
N ALA A 218 7.94 -24.13 14.39
CA ALA A 218 7.85 -25.16 13.35
C ALA A 218 7.43 -24.56 12.00
N ALA A 219 6.41 -23.70 11.97
CA ALA A 219 6.03 -23.01 10.74
C ALA A 219 7.12 -22.05 10.24
N SER A 220 7.83 -21.36 11.14
CA SER A 220 8.95 -20.49 10.79
C SER A 220 10.07 -21.27 10.10
N PHE A 221 10.45 -22.43 10.64
CA PHE A 221 11.43 -23.33 10.03
C PHE A 221 10.98 -23.82 8.65
N HIS A 222 9.74 -24.31 8.54
CA HIS A 222 9.20 -24.79 7.26
C HIS A 222 9.14 -23.69 6.21
N VAL A 223 8.71 -22.49 6.57
CA VAL A 223 8.65 -21.35 5.64
C VAL A 223 10.05 -20.95 5.19
N MET A 224 10.98 -20.76 6.13
CA MET A 224 12.34 -20.35 5.79
C MET A 224 13.07 -21.42 4.97
N SER A 225 12.94 -22.70 5.29
CA SER A 225 13.57 -23.78 4.53
C SER A 225 13.13 -23.79 3.06
N ARG A 226 11.83 -23.59 2.79
CA ARG A 226 11.31 -23.52 1.41
C ARG A 226 11.79 -22.29 0.66
N ILE A 227 11.86 -21.14 1.33
CA ILE A 227 12.38 -19.90 0.73
C ILE A 227 13.87 -20.08 0.36
N VAL A 228 14.66 -20.62 1.28
CA VAL A 228 16.10 -20.86 1.11
C VAL A 228 16.35 -21.88 -0.01
N GLU A 229 15.61 -22.99 0.00
CA GLU A 229 15.69 -24.04 -1.03
C GLU A 229 15.39 -23.47 -2.43
N GLN A 230 14.30 -22.72 -2.58
CA GLN A 230 13.93 -22.08 -3.85
C GLN A 230 14.99 -21.08 -4.32
N ALA A 231 15.56 -20.28 -3.42
CA ALA A 231 16.61 -19.34 -3.76
C ALA A 231 17.92 -20.04 -4.17
N ARG A 232 18.33 -21.09 -3.46
CA ARG A 232 19.52 -21.88 -3.80
C ARG A 232 19.38 -22.59 -5.15
N LEU A 233 18.21 -23.16 -5.44
CA LEU A 233 17.94 -23.83 -6.73
C LEU A 233 17.95 -22.86 -7.92
N HIS A 234 17.54 -21.61 -7.73
CA HIS A 234 17.38 -20.63 -8.80
C HIS A 234 18.43 -19.52 -8.81
N GLY A 235 19.42 -19.58 -7.91
CA GLY A 235 20.46 -18.56 -7.77
C GLY A 235 19.92 -17.19 -7.31
N GLY A 236 18.86 -17.20 -6.51
CA GLY A 236 18.27 -16.00 -5.92
C GLY A 236 19.05 -15.52 -4.70
N THR A 237 19.07 -14.21 -4.50
CA THR A 237 19.70 -13.53 -3.35
C THR A 237 18.62 -13.14 -2.36
N ILE A 238 18.74 -13.56 -1.10
CA ILE A 238 17.78 -13.23 -0.05
C ILE A 238 18.41 -12.27 0.96
N VAL A 239 17.69 -11.20 1.26
CA VAL A 239 18.00 -10.29 2.38
C VAL A 239 16.80 -10.25 3.31
N ALA A 240 16.94 -10.75 4.53
CA ALA A 240 15.85 -10.88 5.48
C ALA A 240 16.14 -10.11 6.76
N SER A 241 15.24 -9.23 7.21
CA SER A 241 15.26 -8.72 8.58
C SER A 241 14.60 -9.76 9.49
N ILE A 242 15.25 -10.10 10.62
CA ILE A 242 14.75 -11.16 11.51
C ILE A 242 14.83 -10.70 12.96
N HIS A 243 13.69 -10.83 13.64
CA HIS A 243 13.53 -10.55 15.06
C HIS A 243 13.54 -11.88 15.81
N GLN A 244 14.66 -12.22 16.45
CA GLN A 244 14.85 -13.42 17.28
C GLN A 244 14.54 -14.78 16.58
N PRO A 245 15.44 -15.32 15.74
CA PRO A 245 15.26 -16.64 15.14
C PRO A 245 15.44 -17.78 16.14
N SER A 246 14.79 -18.92 15.89
CA SER A 246 15.19 -20.19 16.53
C SER A 246 16.57 -20.62 16.05
N SER A 247 17.25 -21.49 16.81
CA SER A 247 18.57 -22.00 16.42
C SER A 247 18.54 -22.66 15.03
N GLU A 248 17.50 -23.44 14.73
CA GLU A 248 17.34 -24.11 13.43
C GLU A 248 17.16 -23.10 12.27
N VAL A 249 16.45 -21.98 12.52
CA VAL A 249 16.30 -20.93 11.52
C VAL A 249 17.60 -20.16 11.34
N PHE A 250 18.39 -19.98 12.40
CA PHE A 250 19.68 -19.30 12.36
C PHE A 250 20.71 -20.04 11.50
N GLU A 251 20.65 -21.37 11.45
CA GLU A 251 21.53 -22.20 10.62
C GLU A 251 21.32 -22.01 9.10
N PHE A 252 20.20 -21.42 8.68
CA PHE A 252 19.97 -21.11 7.26
C PHE A 252 20.73 -19.87 6.78
N PHE A 253 21.28 -19.04 7.67
CA PHE A 253 21.93 -17.79 7.28
C PHE A 253 23.38 -18.02 6.91
N ASP A 254 23.73 -17.66 5.68
CA ASP A 254 25.12 -17.70 5.23
C ASP A 254 25.88 -16.51 5.82
N ASN A 255 25.27 -15.32 5.79
CA ASN A 255 25.83 -14.09 6.35
C ASN A 255 24.88 -13.43 7.36
N LEU A 256 25.47 -12.79 8.38
CA LEU A 256 24.77 -12.04 9.40
C LEU A 256 25.25 -10.58 9.40
N CYS A 257 24.31 -9.64 9.31
CA CYS A 257 24.50 -8.22 9.57
C CYS A 257 23.82 -7.85 10.89
N LEU A 258 24.61 -7.62 11.93
CA LEU A 258 24.14 -7.25 13.25
C LEU A 258 24.20 -5.73 13.44
N LEU A 259 23.05 -5.12 13.74
CA LEU A 259 22.90 -3.68 13.88
C LEU A 259 22.53 -3.30 15.31
N ALA A 260 23.16 -2.25 15.83
CA ALA A 260 22.72 -1.58 17.06
C ALA A 260 22.80 -0.07 16.90
N SER A 261 21.73 0.64 17.27
CA SER A 261 21.66 2.11 17.19
C SER A 261 22.05 2.72 15.84
N GLY A 262 21.82 2.02 14.72
CA GLY A 262 22.17 2.50 13.38
C GLY A 262 23.60 2.23 12.93
N GLU A 263 24.40 1.51 13.72
CA GLU A 263 25.78 1.11 13.38
C GLU A 263 25.89 -0.41 13.20
N THR A 264 26.86 -0.83 12.38
CA THR A 264 27.21 -2.24 12.19
C THR A 264 28.10 -2.72 13.35
N ILE A 265 27.61 -3.72 14.07
CA ILE A 265 28.32 -4.39 15.16
C ILE A 265 29.10 -5.59 14.63
N TYR A 266 28.52 -6.29 13.67
CA TYR A 266 29.14 -7.43 13.01
C TYR A 266 28.57 -7.56 11.60
N PHE A 267 29.42 -7.83 10.63
CA PHE A 267 29.01 -8.29 9.31
C PHE A 267 29.98 -9.35 8.84
N GLY A 268 29.49 -10.55 8.52
CA GLY A 268 30.28 -11.68 8.04
C GLY A 268 29.51 -13.00 8.11
N PRO A 269 30.20 -14.14 7.98
CA PRO A 269 29.57 -15.46 8.06
C PRO A 269 28.86 -15.67 9.38
N ALA A 270 27.65 -16.23 9.36
CA ALA A 270 26.86 -16.41 10.58
C ALA A 270 27.54 -17.36 11.59
N SER A 271 28.27 -18.37 11.09
CA SER A 271 29.02 -19.36 11.89
C SER A 271 30.11 -18.74 12.78
N LEU A 272 30.82 -17.72 12.27
CA LEU A 272 31.93 -17.07 12.98
C LEU A 272 31.47 -16.05 14.04
N THR A 273 30.17 -15.74 14.10
CA THR A 273 29.64 -14.73 15.04
C THR A 273 29.92 -15.10 16.49
N ASN A 274 29.79 -16.39 16.86
CA ASN A 274 30.06 -16.86 18.22
C ASN A 274 31.52 -16.65 18.63
N GLU A 275 32.46 -16.94 17.73
CA GLU A 275 33.89 -16.78 17.95
C GLU A 275 34.24 -15.29 18.10
N PHE A 276 33.65 -14.42 17.27
CA PHE A 276 33.84 -12.98 17.36
C PHE A 276 33.35 -12.40 18.71
N PHE A 277 32.17 -12.83 19.18
CA PHE A 277 31.64 -12.42 20.46
C PHE A 277 32.49 -12.93 21.63
N ALA A 278 32.98 -14.17 21.57
CA ALA A 278 33.87 -14.73 22.57
C ALA A 278 35.22 -13.98 22.63
N ALA A 279 35.83 -13.71 21.47
CA ALA A 279 37.08 -12.94 21.36
C ALA A 279 36.93 -11.49 21.84
N SER A 280 35.74 -10.91 21.71
CA SER A 280 35.44 -9.55 22.18
C SER A 280 35.05 -9.48 23.66
N GLY A 281 35.13 -10.60 24.41
CA GLY A 281 34.85 -10.65 25.86
C GLY A 281 33.39 -10.97 26.23
N PHE A 282 32.56 -11.36 25.26
CA PHE A 282 31.14 -11.67 25.46
C PHE A 282 30.76 -13.08 25.00
N PRO A 283 31.41 -14.15 25.52
CA PRO A 283 31.14 -15.53 25.10
C PRO A 283 29.67 -15.91 25.36
N CYS A 284 29.10 -16.69 24.44
CA CYS A 284 27.74 -17.21 24.61
C CYS A 284 27.72 -18.25 25.75
N PRO A 285 26.82 -18.11 26.75
CA PRO A 285 26.64 -19.13 27.80
C PRO A 285 26.28 -20.50 27.23
N SER A 286 26.64 -21.55 27.96
CA SER A 286 26.22 -22.92 27.64
C SER A 286 24.68 -23.04 27.67
N MET A 287 24.13 -23.84 26.76
CA MET A 287 22.68 -24.11 26.64
C MET A 287 21.81 -22.89 26.30
N ARG A 288 22.41 -21.82 25.77
CA ARG A 288 21.68 -20.63 25.31
C ARG A 288 21.73 -20.53 23.79
N ASN A 289 20.62 -20.08 23.19
CA ASN A 289 20.58 -19.79 21.76
C ASN A 289 21.52 -18.59 21.45
N PRO A 290 22.54 -18.76 20.59
CA PRO A 290 23.46 -17.68 20.19
C PRO A 290 22.76 -16.41 19.73
N SER A 291 21.72 -16.55 18.92
CA SER A 291 20.99 -15.42 18.34
C SER A 291 20.30 -14.55 19.40
N ASP A 292 19.77 -15.15 20.47
CA ASP A 292 19.22 -14.41 21.62
C ASP A 292 20.34 -13.74 22.41
N HIS A 293 21.46 -14.43 22.64
CA HIS A 293 22.62 -13.85 23.34
C HIS A 293 23.11 -12.58 22.64
N PHE A 294 23.35 -12.63 21.32
CA PHE A 294 23.80 -11.46 20.55
C PHE A 294 22.86 -10.27 20.71
N LEU A 295 21.55 -10.50 20.60
CA LEU A 295 20.55 -9.43 20.70
C LEU A 295 20.47 -8.84 22.11
N ARG A 296 20.60 -9.65 23.17
CA ARG A 296 20.60 -9.13 24.54
C ARG A 296 21.84 -8.30 24.84
N THR A 297 23.01 -8.71 24.38
CA THR A 297 24.27 -7.97 24.59
C THR A 297 24.26 -6.57 23.98
N ILE A 298 23.41 -6.32 22.97
CA ILE A 298 23.36 -5.03 22.25
C ILE A 298 22.04 -4.25 22.47
N ASN A 299 21.18 -4.69 23.39
CA ASN A 299 19.86 -4.09 23.60
C ASN A 299 19.85 -3.07 24.76
N LYS A 300 19.94 -1.78 24.42
CA LYS A 300 19.93 -0.66 25.38
C LYS A 300 18.65 -0.49 26.20
N ASN A 301 17.53 -1.10 25.79
CA ASN A 301 16.22 -0.81 26.39
C ASN A 301 16.00 -1.44 27.76
N PHE A 302 16.76 -2.48 28.12
CA PHE A 302 16.55 -3.26 29.34
C PHE A 302 17.61 -3.02 30.44
N ASP A 303 18.58 -2.12 30.23
CA ASP A 303 19.55 -1.76 31.29
C ASP A 303 18.90 -1.13 32.52
N LYS A 304 17.67 -0.61 32.40
CA LYS A 304 16.94 0.00 33.52
C LYS A 304 16.10 -0.98 34.36
N GLU A 305 15.91 -2.21 33.90
CA GLU A 305 15.18 -3.25 34.65
C GLU A 305 16.13 -4.28 35.26
N ILE A 306 17.06 -3.80 36.11
CA ILE A 306 17.78 -4.71 37.01
C ILE A 306 16.80 -5.24 38.05
N SER A 307 16.72 -6.58 38.09
CA SER A 307 15.71 -7.39 38.74
C SER A 307 15.73 -7.35 40.29
N PRO A 308 14.59 -7.63 40.96
CA PRO A 308 14.52 -7.91 42.40
C PRO A 308 15.22 -9.20 42.87
N ARG A 309 15.91 -9.95 41.98
CA ARG A 309 16.46 -11.29 42.28
C ARG A 309 17.82 -11.55 41.62
N GLY A 310 18.86 -10.88 42.10
CA GLY A 310 20.11 -11.48 42.57
C GLY A 310 20.94 -12.49 41.75
N HIS A 311 20.76 -12.72 40.45
CA HIS A 311 21.67 -13.62 39.70
C HIS A 311 22.13 -13.08 38.33
N PHE A 312 23.47 -13.03 38.20
CA PHE A 312 24.34 -12.65 37.08
C PHE A 312 24.20 -11.22 36.52
N VAL A 313 24.96 -10.32 37.14
CA VAL A 313 25.27 -8.97 36.66
C VAL A 313 26.24 -9.08 35.48
N SER A 314 25.82 -8.70 34.27
CA SER A 314 26.78 -8.24 33.27
C SER A 314 27.34 -6.90 33.76
N THR A 315 28.60 -6.88 34.17
CA THR A 315 29.29 -5.73 34.79
C THR A 315 29.58 -4.57 33.82
N VAL A 316 29.19 -4.71 32.54
CA VAL A 316 29.45 -3.76 31.47
C VAL A 316 28.12 -3.14 31.03
N ASP A 317 28.05 -1.80 31.02
CA ASP A 317 26.91 -1.05 30.47
C ASP A 317 26.72 -1.46 29.00
N THR A 318 25.48 -1.73 28.55
CA THR A 318 25.21 -2.15 27.16
C THR A 318 25.75 -1.13 26.14
N THR A 319 25.81 0.15 26.51
CA THR A 319 26.43 1.18 25.65
C THR A 319 27.94 0.97 25.49
N GLU A 320 28.61 0.56 26.56
CA GLU A 320 30.03 0.21 26.55
C GLU A 320 30.26 -1.09 25.77
N ALA A 321 29.42 -2.10 25.94
CA ALA A 321 29.47 -3.35 25.18
C ALA A 321 29.36 -3.11 23.67
N ILE A 322 28.40 -2.27 23.25
CA ILE A 322 28.25 -1.86 21.84
C ILE A 322 29.52 -1.17 21.33
N ASN A 323 30.10 -0.26 22.10
CA ASN A 323 31.33 0.44 21.70
C ASN A 323 32.53 -0.50 21.56
N ILE A 324 32.68 -1.46 22.49
CA ILE A 324 33.73 -2.48 22.43
C ILE A 324 33.56 -3.34 21.18
N LEU A 325 32.35 -3.85 20.93
CA LEU A 325 32.06 -4.69 19.76
C LEU A 325 32.26 -3.94 18.45
N THR A 326 31.79 -2.68 18.34
CA THR A 326 31.99 -1.85 17.15
C THR A 326 33.48 -1.60 16.88
N ARG A 327 34.28 -1.33 17.91
CA ARG A 327 35.74 -1.13 17.76
C ARG A 327 36.43 -2.43 17.36
N SER A 328 36.12 -3.52 18.07
CA SER A 328 36.64 -4.87 17.80
C SER A 328 36.39 -5.27 16.35
N TYR A 329 35.15 -5.08 15.88
CA TYR A 329 34.76 -5.35 14.50
C TYR A 329 35.58 -4.52 13.51
N LYS A 330 35.66 -3.20 13.68
CA LYS A 330 36.44 -2.31 12.79
C LYS A 330 37.92 -2.67 12.72
N SER A 331 38.52 -3.18 13.80
CA SER A 331 39.91 -3.65 13.83
C SER A 331 40.11 -5.10 13.38
N SER A 332 39.04 -5.87 13.21
CA SER A 332 39.12 -7.30 12.91
C SER A 332 39.45 -7.58 11.43
N SER A 333 40.02 -8.75 11.17
CA SER A 333 40.19 -9.28 9.81
C SER A 333 38.87 -9.45 9.06
N ILE A 334 37.76 -9.69 9.78
CA ILE A 334 36.41 -9.85 9.19
C ILE A 334 35.96 -8.55 8.50
N SER A 335 36.24 -7.40 9.11
CA SER A 335 35.96 -6.08 8.52
C SER A 335 36.83 -5.78 7.31
N GLN A 336 38.10 -6.20 7.33
CA GLN A 336 39.00 -6.05 6.17
C GLN A 336 38.56 -6.91 4.99
N GLU A 337 38.18 -8.17 5.25
CA GLU A 337 37.64 -9.08 4.26
C GLU A 337 36.33 -8.55 3.66
N LEU A 338 35.45 -7.98 4.50
CA LEU A 338 34.24 -7.31 4.02
C LEU A 338 34.55 -6.22 2.98
N LEU A 339 35.49 -5.32 3.30
CA LEU A 339 35.85 -4.21 2.42
C LEU A 339 36.46 -4.73 1.11
N TYR A 340 37.33 -5.73 1.18
CA TYR A 340 37.89 -6.39 0.00
C TYR A 340 36.80 -7.00 -0.89
N GLN A 341 35.83 -7.70 -0.29
CA GLN A 341 34.75 -8.34 -1.02
C GLN A 341 33.79 -7.33 -1.65
N VAL A 342 33.48 -6.25 -0.95
CA VAL A 342 32.67 -5.16 -1.50
C VAL A 342 33.38 -4.54 -2.70
N GLU A 343 34.66 -4.19 -2.58
CA GLU A 343 35.46 -3.63 -3.68
C GLU A 343 35.53 -4.60 -4.87
N HIS A 344 35.76 -5.90 -4.62
CA HIS A 344 35.81 -6.93 -5.65
C HIS A 344 34.49 -7.06 -6.42
N ILE A 345 33.36 -7.11 -5.70
CA ILE A 345 32.02 -7.21 -6.32
C ILE A 345 31.66 -5.92 -7.05
N SER A 346 32.02 -4.75 -6.49
CA SER A 346 31.81 -3.44 -7.10
C SER A 346 32.53 -3.33 -8.46
N ASN A 347 33.73 -3.91 -8.58
CA ASN A 347 34.54 -3.90 -9.80
C ASN A 347 34.16 -4.96 -10.84
N MET A 348 33.26 -5.89 -10.51
CA MET A 348 32.91 -7.04 -11.36
C MET A 348 32.17 -6.65 -12.65
N GLY A 349 31.63 -5.42 -12.75
CA GLY A 349 31.05 -4.87 -13.98
C GLY A 349 29.88 -5.68 -14.55
N GLY A 350 29.03 -6.25 -13.68
CA GLY A 350 27.99 -7.20 -14.06
C GLY A 350 26.79 -6.59 -14.79
N ARG A 351 25.89 -7.47 -15.26
CA ARG A 351 24.74 -7.06 -16.10
C ARG A 351 23.66 -6.34 -15.30
N VAL A 352 23.10 -5.30 -15.90
CA VAL A 352 21.91 -4.59 -15.41
C VAL A 352 20.75 -5.57 -15.28
N LEU A 353 20.09 -5.52 -14.12
CA LEU A 353 18.94 -6.36 -13.83
C LEU A 353 17.77 -5.92 -14.72
N LYS A 354 17.36 -6.78 -15.66
CA LYS A 354 16.22 -6.48 -16.53
C LYS A 354 14.96 -6.49 -15.70
N LYS A 355 14.15 -5.45 -15.85
CA LYS A 355 12.78 -5.41 -15.32
C LYS A 355 12.00 -6.59 -15.91
N VAL A 356 11.28 -7.33 -15.06
CA VAL A 356 10.41 -8.41 -15.54
C VAL A 356 9.43 -7.86 -16.57
N GLU A 357 9.28 -8.55 -17.71
CA GLU A 357 8.30 -8.17 -18.73
C GLU A 357 6.91 -8.15 -18.13
N GLN A 358 6.35 -6.95 -18.00
CA GLN A 358 5.02 -6.77 -17.44
C GLN A 358 3.97 -7.25 -18.45
N VAL A 359 2.94 -7.94 -17.95
CA VAL A 359 1.75 -8.33 -18.71
C VAL A 359 1.15 -7.10 -19.42
N ARG A 360 0.59 -7.27 -20.62
CA ARG A 360 0.00 -6.15 -21.39
C ARG A 360 -1.11 -5.48 -20.59
N LEU A 361 -1.24 -4.16 -20.76
CA LEU A 361 -2.25 -3.34 -20.07
C LEU A 361 -3.67 -3.92 -20.17
N ARG A 362 -4.06 -4.43 -21.34
CA ARG A 362 -5.39 -5.02 -21.56
C ARG A 362 -5.64 -6.24 -20.68
N SER A 363 -4.64 -7.12 -20.58
CA SER A 363 -4.71 -8.33 -19.75
C SER A 363 -4.71 -7.94 -18.27
N GLN A 364 -3.85 -7.01 -17.84
CA GLN A 364 -3.87 -6.45 -16.48
C GLN A 364 -5.26 -5.90 -16.12
N CYS A 365 -5.84 -5.04 -16.98
CA CYS A 365 -7.18 -4.48 -16.76
C CYS A 365 -8.23 -5.60 -16.62
N SER A 366 -8.23 -6.59 -17.53
CA SER A 366 -9.22 -7.68 -17.47
C SER A 366 -9.14 -8.48 -16.17
N VAL A 367 -7.92 -8.80 -15.70
CA VAL A 367 -7.71 -9.56 -14.47
C VAL A 367 -8.12 -8.74 -13.25
N LEU A 368 -7.72 -7.47 -13.20
CA LEU A 368 -8.08 -6.55 -12.12
C LEU A 368 -9.57 -6.26 -12.06
N THR A 369 -10.25 -6.09 -13.21
CA THR A 369 -11.70 -5.91 -13.28
C THR A 369 -12.40 -7.15 -12.73
N ARG A 370 -11.97 -8.36 -13.12
CA ARG A 370 -12.55 -9.61 -12.59
C ARG A 370 -12.33 -9.75 -11.08
N ARG A 371 -11.13 -9.42 -10.59
CA ARG A 371 -10.79 -9.42 -9.16
C ARG A 371 -11.66 -8.44 -8.39
N SER A 372 -11.74 -7.19 -8.85
CA SER A 372 -12.54 -6.14 -8.22
C SER A 372 -14.03 -6.44 -8.27
N PHE A 373 -14.55 -6.97 -9.38
CA PHE A 373 -15.95 -7.41 -9.48
C PHE A 373 -16.29 -8.51 -8.47
N CYS A 374 -15.39 -9.49 -8.30
CA CYS A 374 -15.55 -10.53 -7.28
C CYS A 374 -15.53 -9.96 -5.85
N ASN A 375 -14.63 -9.00 -5.59
CA ASN A 375 -14.56 -8.27 -4.32
C ASN A 375 -15.89 -7.57 -4.02
N MET A 376 -16.36 -6.74 -4.96
CA MET A 376 -17.59 -5.93 -4.81
C MET A 376 -18.84 -6.79 -4.63
N ASN A 377 -18.97 -7.89 -5.36
CA ASN A 377 -20.13 -8.77 -5.23
C ASN A 377 -20.20 -9.47 -3.86
N ARG A 378 -19.05 -9.83 -3.30
CA ARG A 378 -18.95 -10.59 -2.03
C ARG A 378 -18.91 -9.70 -0.79
N ASP A 379 -18.68 -8.39 -0.95
CA ASP A 379 -18.77 -7.41 0.12
C ASP A 379 -20.25 -7.05 0.40
N LEU A 380 -20.93 -8.01 1.06
CA LEU A 380 -22.33 -7.95 1.46
C LEU A 380 -22.63 -6.77 2.39
N GLY A 381 -21.74 -6.50 3.34
CA GLY A 381 -21.94 -5.46 4.34
C GLY A 381 -21.98 -4.07 3.73
N TYR A 382 -21.35 -3.87 2.58
CA TYR A 382 -21.15 -2.54 2.03
C TYR A 382 -22.04 -2.21 0.84
N TYR A 383 -21.93 -2.94 -0.26
CA TYR A 383 -22.67 -2.60 -1.49
C TYR A 383 -24.16 -2.94 -1.38
N TRP A 384 -24.49 -4.08 -0.79
CA TRP A 384 -25.88 -4.54 -0.68
C TRP A 384 -26.66 -3.83 0.42
N LEU A 385 -26.03 -3.55 1.57
CA LEU A 385 -26.64 -2.71 2.60
C LEU A 385 -26.91 -1.30 2.06
N ARG A 386 -25.95 -0.72 1.33
CA ARG A 386 -26.11 0.57 0.66
C ARG A 386 -27.26 0.55 -0.35
N PHE A 387 -27.39 -0.52 -1.14
CA PHE A 387 -28.51 -0.68 -2.06
C PHE A 387 -29.87 -0.68 -1.35
N ALA A 388 -30.01 -1.44 -0.26
CA ALA A 388 -31.24 -1.47 0.53
C ALA A 388 -31.58 -0.10 1.14
N ILE A 389 -30.58 0.58 1.71
CA ILE A 389 -30.74 1.94 2.25
C ILE A 389 -31.20 2.90 1.15
N TYR A 390 -30.64 2.82 -0.06
CA TYR A 390 -31.02 3.72 -1.16
C TYR A 390 -32.46 3.50 -1.62
N ILE A 391 -32.94 2.26 -1.66
CA ILE A 391 -34.35 1.94 -1.94
C ILE A 391 -35.25 2.58 -0.88
N ALA A 392 -34.96 2.37 0.41
CA ALA A 392 -35.77 2.89 1.51
C ALA A 392 -35.87 4.43 1.47
N LEU A 393 -34.76 5.08 1.15
CA LEU A 393 -34.67 6.54 1.05
C LEU A 393 -35.41 7.09 -0.17
N CYS A 394 -35.23 6.48 -1.35
CA CYS A 394 -35.97 6.89 -2.55
C CYS A 394 -37.47 6.64 -2.41
N LEU A 395 -37.88 5.57 -1.72
CA LEU A 395 -39.27 5.32 -1.38
C LEU A 395 -39.81 6.42 -0.46
N SER A 396 -39.04 6.83 0.55
CA SER A 396 -39.42 7.91 1.47
C SER A 396 -39.59 9.26 0.77
N ILE A 397 -38.65 9.64 -0.10
CA ILE A 397 -38.77 10.87 -0.90
C ILE A 397 -39.95 10.75 -1.88
N GLY A 398 -40.11 9.59 -2.52
CA GLY A 398 -41.20 9.35 -3.46
C GLY A 398 -42.59 9.44 -2.82
N THR A 399 -42.76 8.96 -1.58
CA THR A 399 -44.04 9.04 -0.86
C THR A 399 -44.33 10.43 -0.30
N ILE A 400 -43.31 11.20 0.12
CA ILE A 400 -43.50 12.59 0.57
C ILE A 400 -44.04 13.46 -0.59
N PHE A 401 -43.56 13.23 -1.80
CA PHE A 401 -43.94 13.97 -3.00
C PHE A 401 -44.93 13.19 -3.87
N LEU A 402 -45.78 12.35 -3.27
CA LEU A 402 -46.71 11.50 -4.01
C LEU A 402 -47.64 12.34 -4.88
N ASP A 403 -47.61 12.07 -6.19
CA ASP A 403 -48.41 12.73 -7.23
C ASP A 403 -48.56 14.26 -7.07
N ILE A 404 -47.47 15.00 -7.31
CA ILE A 404 -47.38 16.46 -7.08
C ILE A 404 -48.46 17.27 -7.85
N GLY A 405 -49.10 16.72 -8.88
CA GLY A 405 -50.08 17.45 -9.69
C GLY A 405 -49.44 18.54 -10.58
N ARG A 406 -50.25 19.47 -11.11
CA ARG A 406 -49.82 20.50 -12.09
C ARG A 406 -50.14 21.93 -11.67
N ASP A 407 -50.34 22.19 -10.39
CA ASP A 407 -50.66 23.52 -9.88
C ASP A 407 -49.44 24.46 -9.90
N TYR A 408 -49.64 25.76 -9.69
CA TYR A 408 -48.52 26.71 -9.63
C TYR A 408 -47.48 26.32 -8.54
N GLY A 409 -47.95 25.82 -7.39
CA GLY A 409 -47.08 25.28 -6.32
C GLY A 409 -46.30 24.02 -6.72
N SER A 410 -46.75 23.29 -7.75
CA SER A 410 -46.05 22.10 -8.25
C SER A 410 -44.70 22.43 -8.89
N ILE A 411 -44.51 23.66 -9.39
CA ILE A 411 -43.24 24.09 -10.00
C ILE A 411 -42.11 24.01 -8.98
N GLN A 412 -42.31 24.62 -7.81
CA GLN A 412 -41.32 24.61 -6.73
C GLN A 412 -41.14 23.20 -6.16
N ALA A 413 -42.23 22.45 -5.98
CA ALA A 413 -42.18 21.09 -5.46
C ALA A 413 -41.42 20.12 -6.37
N ARG A 414 -41.65 20.16 -7.70
CA ARG A 414 -40.89 19.38 -8.69
C ARG A 414 -39.41 19.75 -8.69
N GLY A 415 -39.11 21.05 -8.68
CA GLY A 415 -37.72 21.54 -8.62
C GLY A 415 -36.97 21.13 -7.34
N ALA A 416 -37.66 21.19 -6.20
CA ALA A 416 -37.12 20.77 -4.91
C ALA A 416 -36.90 19.25 -4.85
N MET A 417 -37.87 18.44 -5.29
CA MET A 417 -37.75 16.99 -5.34
C MET A 417 -36.55 16.55 -6.19
N LEU A 418 -36.38 17.10 -7.39
CA LEU A 418 -35.26 16.77 -8.29
C LEU A 418 -33.88 17.14 -7.70
N MET A 419 -33.81 18.25 -6.98
CA MET A 419 -32.58 18.65 -6.27
C MET A 419 -32.32 17.72 -5.08
N PHE A 420 -33.34 17.44 -4.26
CA PHE A 420 -33.19 16.59 -3.08
C PHE A 420 -32.79 15.18 -3.44
N ILE A 421 -33.43 14.55 -4.43
CA ILE A 421 -33.08 13.17 -4.83
C ILE A 421 -31.64 13.09 -5.32
N THR A 422 -31.20 14.01 -6.18
CA THR A 422 -29.83 14.02 -6.70
C THR A 422 -28.79 14.32 -5.63
N THR A 423 -29.02 15.34 -4.81
CA THR A 423 -28.12 15.72 -3.73
C THR A 423 -28.01 14.63 -2.68
N TYR A 424 -29.13 14.04 -2.27
CA TYR A 424 -29.14 13.04 -1.22
C TYR A 424 -28.48 11.73 -1.68
N LEU A 425 -28.82 11.27 -2.89
CA LEU A 425 -28.19 10.10 -3.50
C LEU A 425 -26.69 10.29 -3.71
N THR A 426 -26.26 11.48 -4.16
CA THR A 426 -24.84 11.78 -4.31
C THR A 426 -24.14 11.87 -2.95
N PHE A 427 -24.75 12.43 -1.90
CA PHE A 427 -24.12 12.53 -0.57
C PHE A 427 -23.90 11.17 0.08
N MET A 428 -24.91 10.31 -0.01
CA MET A 428 -24.82 8.94 0.48
C MET A 428 -23.74 8.14 -0.26
N ALA A 429 -23.27 8.60 -1.44
CA ALA A 429 -22.24 7.91 -2.18
C ALA A 429 -20.84 8.04 -1.57
N ILE A 430 -20.62 9.06 -0.73
CA ILE A 430 -19.41 9.21 0.10
C ILE A 430 -19.21 8.01 1.02
N GLY A 431 -20.31 7.37 1.45
CA GLY A 431 -20.27 6.14 2.24
C GLY A 431 -19.40 5.05 1.60
N GLY A 432 -19.23 5.09 0.27
CA GLY A 432 -18.34 4.30 -0.61
C GLY A 432 -16.82 4.47 -0.42
N PHE A 433 -16.39 5.37 0.45
CA PHE A 433 -14.99 5.74 0.58
C PHE A 433 -14.09 4.80 1.39
N PRO A 434 -14.46 4.29 2.59
CA PRO A 434 -13.57 3.43 3.38
C PRO A 434 -13.12 2.16 2.63
N SER A 435 -14.04 1.50 1.93
CA SER A 435 -13.73 0.30 1.12
C SER A 435 -12.69 0.62 0.03
N PHE A 436 -12.85 1.78 -0.65
CA PHE A 436 -11.86 2.23 -1.64
C PHE A 436 -10.49 2.53 -1.04
N VAL A 437 -10.42 3.06 0.19
CA VAL A 437 -9.14 3.31 0.88
C VAL A 437 -8.39 2.00 1.15
N GLU A 438 -9.09 0.92 1.49
CA GLU A 438 -8.51 -0.41 1.65
C GLU A 438 -7.94 -0.94 0.33
N ASP A 439 -8.72 -0.84 -0.76
CA ASP A 439 -8.26 -1.20 -2.10
C ASP A 439 -7.02 -0.40 -2.54
N LEU A 440 -6.97 0.89 -2.18
CA LEU A 440 -5.83 1.75 -2.48
C LEU A 440 -4.56 1.36 -1.70
N LYS A 441 -4.69 0.85 -0.47
CA LYS A 441 -3.55 0.32 0.31
C LYS A 441 -2.96 -0.92 -0.36
N ILE A 442 -3.81 -1.85 -0.79
CA ILE A 442 -3.42 -3.05 -1.52
C ILE A 442 -2.75 -2.67 -2.84
N PHE A 443 -3.35 -1.74 -3.59
CA PHE A 443 -2.78 -1.21 -4.82
C PHE A 443 -1.37 -0.66 -4.62
N ARG A 444 -1.14 0.19 -3.62
CA ARG A 444 0.18 0.78 -3.35
C ARG A 444 1.23 -0.31 -3.12
N ARG A 445 0.92 -1.33 -2.34
CA ARG A 445 1.83 -2.45 -2.08
C ARG A 445 2.17 -3.22 -3.36
N GLU A 446 1.15 -3.70 -4.08
CA GLU A 446 1.31 -4.47 -5.32
C GLU A 446 2.03 -3.67 -6.41
N ARG A 447 1.77 -2.36 -6.46
CA ARG A 447 2.41 -1.42 -7.38
C ARG A 447 3.91 -1.28 -7.09
N LEU A 448 4.28 -1.19 -5.81
CA LEU A 448 5.67 -1.09 -5.40
C LEU A 448 6.46 -2.40 -5.64
N ASN A 449 5.79 -3.56 -5.68
CA ASN A 449 6.40 -4.83 -6.11
C ASN A 449 6.34 -5.02 -7.64
N GLY A 450 5.68 -4.11 -8.36
CA GLY A 450 5.65 -4.08 -9.82
C GLY A 450 4.62 -4.97 -10.49
N HIS A 451 3.58 -5.42 -9.76
CA HIS A 451 2.56 -6.34 -10.29
C HIS A 451 1.77 -5.73 -11.45
N TYR A 452 1.40 -4.45 -11.37
CA TYR A 452 0.64 -3.76 -12.43
C TYR A 452 0.77 -2.23 -12.38
N GLY A 453 0.22 -1.53 -13.38
CA GLY A 453 0.27 -0.08 -13.52
C GLY A 453 -0.88 0.70 -12.87
N ALA A 454 -0.65 1.98 -12.54
CA ALA A 454 -1.69 2.89 -12.07
C ALA A 454 -2.85 3.05 -13.09
N ALA A 455 -2.53 3.08 -14.40
CA ALA A 455 -3.55 3.13 -15.45
C ALA A 455 -4.44 1.88 -15.45
N ALA A 456 -3.84 0.69 -15.26
CA ALA A 456 -4.57 -0.56 -15.20
C ALA A 456 -5.55 -0.57 -14.02
N PHE A 457 -5.09 -0.09 -12.86
CA PHE A 457 -5.91 0.06 -11.66
C PHE A 457 -7.09 1.01 -11.88
N THR A 458 -6.84 2.24 -12.35
CA THR A 458 -7.90 3.24 -12.55
C THR A 458 -8.97 2.75 -13.54
N ILE A 459 -8.56 2.14 -14.65
CA ILE A 459 -9.49 1.59 -15.64
C ILE A 459 -10.27 0.43 -15.03
N ALA A 460 -9.58 -0.51 -14.38
CA ALA A 460 -10.21 -1.70 -13.82
C ALA A 460 -11.25 -1.37 -12.76
N THR A 461 -10.93 -0.48 -11.82
CA THR A 461 -11.86 -0.04 -10.77
C THR A 461 -13.06 0.71 -11.35
N THR A 462 -12.86 1.52 -12.40
CA THR A 462 -13.96 2.22 -13.07
C THR A 462 -14.91 1.24 -13.76
N LEU A 463 -14.35 0.21 -14.42
CA LEU A 463 -15.14 -0.78 -15.14
C LEU A 463 -15.85 -1.75 -14.19
N SER A 464 -15.22 -2.10 -13.07
CA SER A 464 -15.84 -2.97 -12.07
C SER A 464 -16.94 -2.26 -11.27
N SER A 465 -16.78 -0.97 -10.96
CA SER A 465 -17.77 -0.23 -10.17
C SER A 465 -19.00 0.21 -10.96
N ALA A 466 -18.84 0.47 -12.26
CA ALA A 466 -19.89 0.99 -13.13
C ALA A 466 -21.21 0.18 -13.10
N PRO A 467 -21.23 -1.16 -13.18
CA PRO A 467 -22.46 -1.96 -13.11
C PRO A 467 -23.17 -1.88 -11.76
N PHE A 468 -22.43 -1.91 -10.65
CA PHE A 468 -23.03 -1.83 -9.32
C PHE A 468 -23.62 -0.45 -9.06
N LEU A 469 -22.93 0.61 -9.48
CA LEU A 469 -23.47 1.97 -9.40
C LEU A 469 -24.68 2.17 -10.32
N PHE A 470 -24.72 1.49 -11.47
CA PHE A 470 -25.87 1.52 -12.36
C PHE A 470 -27.11 0.92 -11.68
N VAL A 471 -26.98 -0.26 -11.06
CA VAL A 471 -28.07 -0.91 -10.31
C VAL A 471 -28.51 -0.05 -9.10
N ILE A 472 -27.54 0.46 -8.33
CA ILE A 472 -27.79 1.28 -7.13
C ILE A 472 -28.41 2.64 -7.46
N SER A 473 -28.12 3.21 -8.63
CA SER A 473 -28.72 4.47 -9.05
C SER A 473 -30.10 4.27 -9.67
N ILE A 474 -30.26 3.34 -10.61
CA ILE A 474 -31.46 3.28 -11.44
C ILE A 474 -32.66 2.74 -10.68
N ILE A 475 -32.52 1.60 -9.98
CA ILE A 475 -33.67 0.95 -9.36
C ILE A 475 -34.34 1.88 -8.33
N PRO A 476 -33.61 2.49 -7.37
CA PRO A 476 -34.21 3.41 -6.41
C PRO A 476 -34.72 4.69 -7.07
N SER A 477 -33.99 5.24 -8.05
CA SER A 477 -34.36 6.51 -8.68
C SER A 477 -35.61 6.38 -9.55
N CYS A 478 -35.76 5.27 -10.29
CA CYS A 478 -36.98 4.99 -11.05
C CYS A 478 -38.19 4.83 -10.12
N LEU A 479 -38.02 4.19 -8.96
CA LEU A 479 -39.09 4.07 -7.97
C LEU A 479 -39.59 5.45 -7.52
N ALA A 480 -38.68 6.35 -7.12
CA ALA A 480 -39.04 7.71 -6.75
C ALA A 480 -39.65 8.50 -7.93
N TYR A 481 -39.11 8.33 -9.15
CA TYR A 481 -39.60 9.03 -10.34
C TYR A 481 -41.09 8.75 -10.62
N TYR A 482 -41.49 7.48 -10.55
CA TYR A 482 -42.88 7.09 -10.80
C TYR A 482 -43.83 7.47 -9.66
N LEU A 483 -43.39 7.36 -8.40
CA LEU A 483 -44.19 7.76 -7.24
C LEU A 483 -44.55 9.25 -7.27
N VAL A 484 -43.62 10.09 -7.73
CA VAL A 484 -43.79 11.54 -7.73
C VAL A 484 -44.72 12.05 -8.85
N GLY A 485 -44.96 11.25 -9.89
CA GLY A 485 -45.77 11.68 -11.03
C GLY A 485 -45.05 12.68 -11.95
N LEU A 486 -43.74 12.47 -12.17
CA LEU A 486 -42.96 13.18 -13.18
C LEU A 486 -43.37 12.75 -14.61
N GLN A 487 -42.83 13.41 -15.64
CA GLN A 487 -43.21 13.13 -17.04
C GLN A 487 -42.97 11.67 -17.46
N LYS A 488 -44.04 10.90 -17.69
CA LYS A 488 -43.97 9.43 -17.91
C LYS A 488 -43.37 8.97 -19.26
N SER A 489 -42.86 9.87 -20.11
CA SER A 489 -42.26 9.44 -21.39
C SER A 489 -40.99 8.65 -21.15
N PHE A 490 -40.76 7.63 -21.99
CA PHE A 490 -39.58 6.77 -21.92
C PHE A 490 -38.26 7.57 -21.99
N GLU A 491 -38.21 8.60 -22.85
CA GLU A 491 -37.04 9.47 -22.97
C GLU A 491 -36.72 10.22 -21.66
N HIS A 492 -37.75 10.73 -20.97
CA HIS A 492 -37.56 11.48 -19.73
C HIS A 492 -37.07 10.60 -18.58
N VAL A 493 -37.60 9.37 -18.48
CA VAL A 493 -37.17 8.38 -17.47
C VAL A 493 -35.71 7.97 -17.69
N ILE A 494 -35.34 7.64 -18.95
CA ILE A 494 -33.97 7.24 -19.28
C ILE A 494 -32.98 8.38 -19.04
N PHE A 495 -33.33 9.59 -19.48
CA PHE A 495 -32.47 10.75 -19.25
C PHE A 495 -32.24 11.00 -17.75
N PHE A 496 -33.32 10.96 -16.95
CA PHE A 496 -33.23 11.08 -15.49
C PHE A 496 -32.32 10.01 -14.88
N ALA A 497 -32.48 8.75 -15.28
CA ALA A 497 -31.66 7.63 -14.81
C ALA A 497 -30.16 7.84 -15.14
N PHE A 498 -29.83 8.24 -16.36
CA PHE A 498 -28.44 8.49 -16.76
C PHE A 498 -27.82 9.70 -16.07
N VAL A 499 -28.59 10.76 -15.80
CA VAL A 499 -28.11 11.93 -15.05
C VAL A 499 -27.76 11.54 -13.61
N VAL A 500 -28.64 10.80 -12.92
CA VAL A 500 -28.35 10.31 -11.55
C VAL A 500 -27.14 9.36 -11.55
N TYR A 501 -27.07 8.46 -12.53
CA TYR A 501 -25.93 7.55 -12.70
C TYR A 501 -24.60 8.30 -12.91
N ALA A 502 -24.58 9.31 -13.79
CA ALA A 502 -23.41 10.15 -14.01
C ALA A 502 -22.99 10.89 -12.72
N GLY A 503 -23.97 11.38 -11.95
CA GLY A 503 -23.73 11.98 -10.63
C GLY A 503 -23.04 11.03 -9.65
N MET A 504 -23.45 9.76 -9.59
CA MET A 504 -22.80 8.74 -8.75
C MET A 504 -21.35 8.46 -9.18
N LEU A 505 -21.10 8.33 -10.48
CA LEU A 505 -19.75 8.13 -11.02
C LEU A 505 -18.82 9.30 -10.70
N LEU A 506 -19.34 10.52 -10.74
CA LEU A 506 -18.61 11.74 -10.39
C LEU A 506 -18.25 11.78 -8.91
N VAL A 507 -19.17 11.47 -8.01
CA VAL A 507 -18.86 11.39 -6.57
C VAL A 507 -17.81 10.33 -6.31
N GLU A 508 -17.94 9.14 -6.91
CA GLU A 508 -16.92 8.12 -6.78
C GLU A 508 -15.56 8.63 -7.25
N GLY A 509 -15.50 9.35 -8.38
CA GLY A 509 -14.26 9.92 -8.91
C GLY A 509 -13.66 11.00 -8.01
N LEU A 510 -14.50 11.87 -7.47
CA LEU A 510 -14.10 12.86 -6.47
C LEU A 510 -13.50 12.17 -5.24
N MET A 511 -14.17 11.14 -4.73
CA MET A 511 -13.72 10.39 -3.56
C MET A 511 -12.41 9.62 -3.84
N MET A 512 -12.20 9.09 -5.05
CA MET A 512 -10.90 8.52 -5.43
C MET A 512 -9.76 9.55 -5.38
N ILE A 513 -10.00 10.77 -5.88
CA ILE A 513 -9.03 11.87 -5.81
C ILE A 513 -8.74 12.19 -4.34
N VAL A 514 -9.77 12.32 -3.49
CA VAL A 514 -9.60 12.58 -2.06
C VAL A 514 -8.78 11.48 -1.37
N ALA A 515 -9.04 10.20 -1.65
CA ALA A 515 -8.29 9.06 -1.09
C ALA A 515 -6.80 9.07 -1.50
N SER A 516 -6.47 9.60 -2.67
CA SER A 516 -5.07 9.74 -3.09
C SER A 516 -4.31 10.79 -2.26
N ILE A 517 -5.02 11.78 -1.70
CA ILE A 517 -4.46 12.94 -0.98
C ILE A 517 -4.45 12.70 0.54
N VAL A 518 -5.56 12.19 1.09
CA VAL A 518 -5.75 12.10 2.53
C VAL A 518 -5.22 10.75 3.06
N PRO A 519 -4.43 10.73 4.16
CA PRO A 519 -3.89 9.48 4.72
C PRO A 519 -4.93 8.64 5.47
N ASP A 520 -5.92 9.30 6.05
CA ASP A 520 -6.90 8.72 6.95
C ASP A 520 -8.32 8.75 6.35
N PHE A 521 -9.11 7.71 6.64
CA PHE A 521 -10.44 7.58 6.04
C PHE A 521 -11.45 8.56 6.63
N LEU A 522 -11.38 8.86 7.94
CA LEU A 522 -12.30 9.81 8.59
C LEU A 522 -12.07 11.22 8.04
N MET A 523 -10.81 11.64 7.98
CA MET A 523 -10.44 12.92 7.36
C MET A 523 -10.88 13.00 5.90
N GLY A 524 -10.84 11.88 5.18
CA GLY A 524 -11.28 11.82 3.80
C GLY A 524 -12.80 11.93 3.64
N ILE A 525 -13.59 11.32 4.54
CA ILE A 525 -15.05 11.50 4.59
C ILE A 525 -15.39 12.97 4.85
N ILE A 526 -14.75 13.59 5.85
CA ILE A 526 -14.99 15.01 6.20
C ILE A 526 -14.64 15.91 5.02
N THR A 527 -13.49 15.68 4.38
CA THR A 527 -13.03 16.47 3.22
C THR A 527 -13.96 16.29 2.02
N GLY A 528 -14.33 15.06 1.70
CA GLY A 528 -15.25 14.73 0.60
C GLY A 528 -16.62 15.37 0.80
N ALA A 529 -17.20 15.24 2.00
CA ALA A 529 -18.48 15.85 2.37
C ALA A 529 -18.43 17.37 2.33
N GLY A 530 -17.33 17.98 2.78
CA GLY A 530 -17.13 19.43 2.71
C GLY A 530 -17.07 19.96 1.26
N ILE A 531 -16.29 19.30 0.39
CA ILE A 531 -16.21 19.66 -1.04
C ILE A 531 -17.58 19.50 -1.71
N GLN A 532 -18.24 18.37 -1.47
CA GLN A 532 -19.54 18.09 -2.05
C GLN A 532 -20.62 19.05 -1.55
N GLY A 533 -20.63 19.39 -0.26
CA GLY A 533 -21.53 20.39 0.31
C GLY A 533 -21.33 21.77 -0.33
N ALA A 534 -20.08 22.20 -0.54
CA ALA A 534 -19.80 23.44 -1.24
C ALA A 534 -20.31 23.43 -2.70
N MET A 535 -20.16 22.31 -3.41
CA MET A 535 -20.68 22.15 -4.78
C MET A 535 -22.22 22.19 -4.83
N VAL A 536 -22.89 21.58 -3.84
CA VAL A 536 -24.35 21.60 -3.71
C VAL A 536 -24.89 23.00 -3.43
N LEU A 537 -24.21 23.77 -2.56
CA LEU A 537 -24.57 25.17 -2.30
C LEU A 537 -24.46 26.04 -3.56
N ALA A 538 -23.48 25.73 -4.42
CA ALA A 538 -23.27 26.40 -5.70
C ALA A 538 -24.09 25.81 -6.86
N SER A 539 -25.05 24.92 -6.62
CA SER A 539 -25.84 24.27 -7.69
C SER A 539 -26.84 25.19 -8.39
N GLY A 540 -27.16 26.35 -7.79
CA GLY A 540 -28.16 27.30 -8.31
C GLY A 540 -29.58 27.09 -7.76
N PHE A 541 -29.79 26.15 -6.84
CA PHE A 541 -31.09 25.92 -6.18
C PHE A 541 -31.30 26.79 -4.93
N PHE A 542 -30.33 26.80 -3.99
CA PHE A 542 -30.45 27.57 -2.73
C PHE A 542 -30.43 29.09 -2.96
N ARG A 543 -29.72 29.52 -4.00
CA ARG A 543 -29.71 30.91 -4.48
C ARG A 543 -29.56 30.87 -5.99
N LEU A 544 -30.38 31.67 -6.66
CA LEU A 544 -30.43 31.67 -8.12
C LEU A 544 -29.10 32.15 -8.72
N PRO A 545 -28.70 31.65 -9.91
CA PRO A 545 -27.41 31.93 -10.53
C PRO A 545 -27.04 33.42 -10.66
N LYS A 546 -28.00 34.31 -10.97
CA LYS A 546 -27.71 35.75 -11.13
C LYS A 546 -27.39 36.43 -9.80
N ASP A 547 -27.98 35.92 -8.72
CA ASP A 547 -27.88 36.49 -7.37
C ASP A 547 -26.69 35.94 -6.58
N LEU A 548 -25.97 34.96 -7.12
CA LEU A 548 -24.77 34.42 -6.47
C LEU A 548 -23.65 35.48 -6.38
N PRO A 549 -22.99 35.62 -5.21
CA PRO A 549 -21.86 36.52 -5.05
C PRO A 549 -20.73 36.19 -6.04
N LYS A 550 -20.19 37.23 -6.70
CA LYS A 550 -19.29 37.10 -7.85
C LYS A 550 -17.95 36.39 -7.58
N PRO A 551 -17.16 36.72 -6.54
CA PRO A 551 -15.73 36.38 -6.52
C PRO A 551 -15.40 34.92 -6.19
N VAL A 552 -16.34 34.16 -5.64
CA VAL A 552 -16.11 32.75 -5.23
C VAL A 552 -17.24 31.86 -5.71
N TRP A 553 -18.47 32.25 -5.40
CA TRP A 553 -19.66 31.42 -5.62
C TRP A 553 -20.10 31.38 -7.08
N ARG A 554 -20.17 32.55 -7.73
CA ARG A 554 -20.51 32.61 -9.16
C ARG A 554 -19.32 32.24 -10.04
N TYR A 555 -18.13 32.73 -9.72
CA TYR A 555 -16.88 32.38 -10.40
C TYR A 555 -15.82 32.01 -9.36
N PRO A 556 -15.27 30.78 -9.32
CA PRO A 556 -15.46 29.67 -10.27
C PRO A 556 -16.47 28.58 -9.81
N MET A 557 -16.97 28.62 -8.56
CA MET A 557 -17.62 27.47 -7.94
C MET A 557 -18.86 26.97 -8.70
N TYR A 558 -19.73 27.87 -9.15
CA TYR A 558 -20.93 27.53 -9.95
C TYR A 558 -20.59 26.71 -11.20
N HIS A 559 -19.49 27.03 -11.90
CA HIS A 559 -19.10 26.36 -13.14
C HIS A 559 -18.35 25.04 -12.92
N ILE A 560 -17.67 24.90 -11.78
CA ILE A 560 -16.95 23.68 -11.38
C ILE A 560 -17.90 22.65 -10.77
N ALA A 561 -18.93 23.09 -10.05
CA ALA A 561 -19.86 22.22 -9.36
C ALA A 561 -20.65 21.37 -10.35
N PHE A 562 -20.45 20.05 -10.33
CA PHE A 562 -21.20 19.15 -11.20
C PHE A 562 -22.70 19.13 -10.88
N HIS A 563 -23.09 19.47 -9.64
CA HIS A 563 -24.49 19.66 -9.24
C HIS A 563 -25.22 20.72 -10.06
N LYS A 564 -24.52 21.72 -10.61
CA LYS A 564 -25.11 22.67 -11.58
C LYS A 564 -25.69 21.90 -12.77
N TYR A 565 -24.87 21.12 -13.46
CA TYR A 565 -25.25 20.43 -14.69
C TYR A 565 -26.26 19.29 -14.41
N LEU A 566 -26.17 18.65 -13.22
CA LEU A 566 -27.21 17.73 -12.75
C LEU A 566 -28.57 18.44 -12.67
N CYS A 567 -28.65 19.55 -11.93
CA CYS A 567 -29.92 20.27 -11.73
C CYS A 567 -30.44 20.85 -13.04
N GLN A 568 -29.60 21.52 -13.84
CA GLN A 568 -30.00 22.09 -15.13
C GLN A 568 -30.53 21.02 -16.09
N GLY A 569 -29.84 19.88 -16.20
CA GLY A 569 -30.28 18.77 -17.02
C GLY A 569 -31.64 18.22 -16.58
N LEU A 570 -31.82 17.98 -15.28
CA LEU A 570 -33.09 17.48 -14.74
C LEU A 570 -34.25 18.46 -14.88
N TYR A 571 -34.01 19.75 -14.65
CA TYR A 571 -35.02 20.78 -14.81
C TYR A 571 -35.44 20.89 -16.28
N LYS A 572 -34.49 20.95 -17.23
CA LYS A 572 -34.82 20.90 -18.67
C LYS A 572 -35.60 19.64 -19.01
N ASN A 573 -35.23 18.50 -18.43
CA ASN A 573 -35.91 17.24 -18.71
C ASN A 573 -37.35 17.19 -18.19
N GLU A 574 -37.67 17.88 -17.08
CA GLU A 574 -39.00 17.83 -16.48
C GLU A 574 -39.93 18.94 -16.98
N PHE A 575 -39.43 20.17 -17.14
CA PHE A 575 -40.28 21.33 -17.44
C PHE A 575 -40.51 21.54 -18.95
N ILE A 576 -39.62 21.05 -19.83
CA ILE A 576 -39.84 21.15 -21.28
C ILE A 576 -41.08 20.32 -21.66
N GLY A 577 -42.04 20.95 -22.33
CA GLY A 577 -43.30 20.31 -22.73
C GLY A 577 -44.42 20.34 -21.68
N LEU A 578 -44.18 20.94 -20.50
CA LEU A 578 -45.24 21.23 -19.53
C LEU A 578 -45.77 22.66 -19.66
N THR A 579 -47.01 22.85 -19.24
CA THR A 579 -47.68 24.16 -19.11
C THR A 579 -48.33 24.21 -17.73
N PHE A 580 -48.15 25.32 -17.01
CA PHE A 580 -48.66 25.50 -15.65
C PHE A 580 -49.66 26.66 -15.59
N PRO A 581 -50.66 26.63 -14.70
CA PRO A 581 -51.55 27.76 -14.51
C PRO A 581 -50.78 28.98 -13.95
N ALA A 582 -51.20 30.18 -14.33
CA ALA A 582 -50.59 31.43 -13.84
C ALA A 582 -50.77 31.58 -12.31
N GLY A 583 -49.75 32.10 -11.63
CA GLY A 583 -49.74 32.24 -10.17
C GLY A 583 -50.70 33.32 -9.64
N PRO A 584 -51.00 33.33 -8.33
CA PRO A 584 -52.01 34.19 -7.68
C PRO A 584 -51.67 35.71 -7.63
N GLY A 585 -50.76 36.20 -8.48
CA GLY A 585 -50.39 37.61 -8.61
C GLY A 585 -50.21 38.10 -10.04
N GLY A 586 -50.52 37.27 -11.05
CA GLY A 586 -50.57 37.69 -12.45
C GLY A 586 -51.84 38.50 -12.69
N SER A 587 -51.69 39.79 -12.96
CA SER A 587 -52.78 40.71 -13.28
C SER A 587 -53.77 40.09 -14.28
N ALA A 588 -55.05 40.15 -13.92
CA ALA A 588 -56.21 39.77 -14.72
C ALA A 588 -56.42 40.67 -15.97
N GLN A 589 -55.37 40.88 -16.75
CA GLN A 589 -55.40 41.55 -18.05
C GLN A 589 -54.63 40.70 -19.05
N GLY A 590 -55.35 39.70 -19.59
CA GLY A 590 -54.88 38.81 -20.65
C GLY A 590 -55.16 37.34 -20.33
N ASN A 591 -56.34 36.84 -20.74
CA ASN A 591 -56.77 35.43 -20.78
C ASN A 591 -55.86 34.41 -20.09
N GLY A 592 -56.18 34.01 -18.86
CA GLY A 592 -55.77 32.75 -18.18
C GLY A 592 -54.62 31.96 -18.81
N SER A 593 -53.48 32.61 -19.05
CA SER A 593 -52.48 32.09 -19.97
C SER A 593 -51.59 31.13 -19.21
N ALA A 594 -51.65 29.85 -19.57
CA ALA A 594 -50.76 28.86 -18.99
C ALA A 594 -49.29 29.26 -19.27
N VAL A 595 -48.48 29.34 -18.22
CA VAL A 595 -47.05 29.64 -18.33
C VAL A 595 -46.35 28.40 -18.90
N PRO A 596 -45.71 28.50 -20.07
CA PRO A 596 -44.98 27.38 -20.64
C PRO A 596 -43.74 27.09 -19.78
N GLY A 597 -43.40 25.80 -19.62
CA GLY A 597 -42.26 25.40 -18.80
C GLY A 597 -40.92 25.96 -19.26
N ILE A 598 -40.79 26.40 -20.52
CA ILE A 598 -39.61 27.11 -21.03
C ILE A 598 -39.43 28.47 -20.33
N GLU A 599 -40.52 29.19 -20.08
CA GLU A 599 -40.50 30.47 -19.36
C GLU A 599 -40.19 30.23 -17.88
N VAL A 600 -40.73 29.17 -17.28
CA VAL A 600 -40.36 28.72 -15.94
C VAL A 600 -38.85 28.43 -15.83
N LEU A 601 -38.26 27.73 -16.81
CA LEU A 601 -36.82 27.45 -16.80
C LEU A 601 -35.97 28.72 -16.88
N LYS A 602 -36.37 29.67 -17.73
CA LYS A 602 -35.60 30.88 -18.02
C LYS A 602 -35.74 31.95 -16.94
N ASP A 603 -36.96 32.17 -16.45
CA ASP A 603 -37.27 33.32 -15.60
C ASP A 603 -37.41 32.94 -14.13
N TYR A 604 -37.96 31.76 -13.81
CA TYR A 604 -38.04 31.26 -12.44
C TYR A 604 -36.71 30.63 -11.98
N TRP A 605 -36.19 29.65 -12.74
CA TRP A 605 -34.95 28.94 -12.37
C TRP A 605 -33.66 29.55 -12.93
N GLN A 606 -33.76 30.54 -13.82
CA GLN A 606 -32.61 31.22 -14.45
C GLN A 606 -31.61 30.26 -15.14
N ILE A 607 -32.12 29.22 -15.79
CA ILE A 607 -31.33 28.18 -16.44
C ILE A 607 -30.85 28.65 -17.82
N GLU A 608 -29.64 28.22 -18.19
CA GLU A 608 -29.06 28.49 -19.51
C GLU A 608 -29.78 27.67 -20.60
N MET A 609 -30.56 28.35 -21.45
CA MET A 609 -31.31 27.76 -22.56
C MET A 609 -30.55 27.72 -23.89
N GLY A 610 -29.28 28.15 -23.91
CA GLY A 610 -28.46 28.22 -25.14
C GLY A 610 -28.08 26.86 -25.73
N TYR A 611 -28.35 25.77 -25.01
CA TYR A 611 -28.03 24.41 -25.44
C TYR A 611 -28.99 23.37 -24.82
N SER A 612 -29.07 22.20 -25.45
CA SER A 612 -30.01 21.11 -25.08
C SER A 612 -29.60 20.35 -23.81
N LYS A 613 -30.57 19.68 -23.16
CA LYS A 613 -30.37 18.81 -21.99
C LYS A 613 -29.31 17.71 -22.22
N TRP A 614 -29.14 17.25 -23.45
CA TRP A 614 -28.12 16.25 -23.81
C TRP A 614 -26.69 16.76 -23.69
N VAL A 615 -26.46 18.07 -23.85
CA VAL A 615 -25.14 18.68 -23.66
C VAL A 615 -24.79 18.70 -22.17
N ASP A 616 -25.76 18.95 -21.28
CA ASP A 616 -25.54 18.84 -19.82
C ASP A 616 -25.08 17.41 -19.46
N LEU A 617 -25.74 16.39 -20.03
CA LEU A 617 -25.35 14.99 -19.84
C LEU A 617 -23.95 14.69 -20.40
N GLY A 618 -23.63 15.22 -21.58
CA GLY A 618 -22.30 15.11 -22.19
C GLY A 618 -21.20 15.75 -21.33
N ILE A 619 -21.47 16.92 -20.75
CA ILE A 619 -20.56 17.59 -19.81
C ILE A 619 -20.33 16.72 -18.57
N LEU A 620 -21.39 16.13 -17.99
CA LEU A 620 -21.27 15.25 -16.82
C LEU A 620 -20.37 14.03 -17.11
N PHE A 621 -20.57 13.33 -18.23
CA PHE A 621 -19.68 12.22 -18.60
C PHE A 621 -18.26 12.68 -18.95
N GLY A 622 -18.10 13.86 -19.56
CA GLY A 622 -16.79 14.49 -19.76
C GLY A 622 -16.08 14.75 -18.43
N MET A 623 -16.81 15.23 -17.41
CA MET A 623 -16.30 15.41 -16.05
C MET A 623 -15.93 14.07 -15.38
N VAL A 624 -16.67 12.98 -15.64
CA VAL A 624 -16.30 11.64 -15.14
C VAL A 624 -14.92 11.24 -15.65
N VAL A 625 -14.70 11.37 -16.96
CA VAL A 625 -13.40 11.07 -17.58
C VAL A 625 -12.30 11.96 -17.02
N LEU A 626 -12.58 13.27 -16.86
CA LEU A 626 -11.65 14.21 -16.26
C LEU A 626 -11.27 13.81 -14.82
N TYR A 627 -12.23 13.45 -13.97
CA TYR A 627 -11.96 13.06 -12.58
C TYR A 627 -11.15 11.76 -12.50
N ARG A 628 -11.42 10.79 -13.38
CA ARG A 628 -10.61 9.56 -13.48
C ARG A 628 -9.19 9.86 -13.95
N PHE A 629 -9.03 10.77 -14.92
CA PHE A 629 -7.72 11.21 -15.37
C PHE A 629 -6.96 11.95 -14.27
N LEU A 630 -7.62 12.85 -13.53
CA LEU A 630 -7.02 13.56 -12.39
C LEU A 630 -6.58 12.59 -11.30
N PHE A 631 -7.39 11.58 -10.98
CA PHE A 631 -7.01 10.53 -10.05
C PHE A 631 -5.75 9.79 -10.53
N TRP A 632 -5.73 9.35 -11.79
CA TRP A 632 -4.55 8.70 -12.38
C TRP A 632 -3.30 9.60 -12.33
N ALA A 633 -3.45 10.88 -12.69
CA ALA A 633 -2.38 11.87 -12.65
C ALA A 633 -1.86 12.09 -11.22
N MET A 634 -2.74 12.16 -10.21
CA MET A 634 -2.36 12.31 -8.81
C MET A 634 -1.61 11.08 -8.28
N VAL A 635 -2.06 9.88 -8.64
CA VAL A 635 -1.32 8.65 -8.31
C VAL A 635 0.05 8.66 -8.97
N LYS A 636 0.14 9.07 -10.24
CA LYS A 636 1.40 9.19 -10.99
C LYS A 636 2.35 10.24 -10.43
N LEU A 637 1.84 11.42 -10.07
CA LEU A 637 2.62 12.49 -9.46
C LEU A 637 3.11 12.12 -8.06
N GLY A 638 2.32 11.34 -7.31
CA GLY A 638 2.76 10.74 -6.04
C GLY A 638 3.91 9.74 -6.19
N GLU A 639 4.15 9.17 -7.38
CA GLU A 639 5.29 8.28 -7.67
C GLU A 639 6.59 9.08 -7.90
N VAL A 640 6.49 10.31 -8.42
CA VAL A 640 7.65 11.16 -8.71
C VAL A 640 8.05 11.86 -7.42
N LYS A 641 9.23 11.54 -6.85
CA LYS A 641 9.80 12.30 -5.73
C LYS A 641 9.65 13.79 -6.04
N PRO A 642 8.97 14.60 -5.20
CA PRO A 642 8.82 16.01 -5.50
C PRO A 642 10.19 16.68 -5.40
N SER A 643 10.85 16.86 -6.54
CA SER A 643 12.00 17.75 -6.64
C SER A 643 11.47 19.17 -6.64
N GLY A 644 11.50 19.82 -5.47
CA GLY A 644 11.21 21.24 -5.34
C GLY A 644 9.72 21.58 -5.24
N GLY A 645 9.20 21.60 -4.01
CA GLY A 645 7.86 22.13 -3.75
C GLY A 645 7.59 22.24 -2.25
N ARG A 646 7.95 23.38 -1.65
CA ARG A 646 7.79 23.71 -0.22
C ARG A 646 6.35 23.51 0.30
N TRP A 647 5.37 23.52 -0.59
CA TRP A 647 3.94 23.36 -0.30
C TRP A 647 3.47 21.89 -0.13
N TRP A 648 4.09 20.92 -0.83
CA TRP A 648 3.69 19.50 -0.74
C TRP A 648 4.34 18.77 0.43
N GLY A 649 5.53 19.22 0.87
CA GLY A 649 6.24 18.64 2.03
C GLY A 649 5.49 18.79 3.35
N ILE A 650 4.59 19.77 3.48
CA ILE A 650 3.78 19.98 4.69
C ILE A 650 2.65 18.92 4.79
N LYS A 651 2.01 18.56 3.67
CA LYS A 651 0.94 17.54 3.63
C LYS A 651 1.47 16.11 3.79
N GLN A 652 2.68 15.81 3.32
CA GLN A 652 3.31 14.49 3.53
C GLN A 652 3.80 14.29 4.98
N LYS A 653 4.25 15.37 5.65
CA LYS A 653 4.65 15.34 7.07
C LYS A 653 3.52 14.92 8.02
N GLN A 654 2.27 15.29 7.72
CA GLN A 654 1.10 14.84 8.49
C GLN A 654 0.75 13.36 8.26
N ARG A 655 1.16 12.74 7.13
CA ARG A 655 0.89 11.32 6.84
C ARG A 655 1.66 10.35 7.73
N ILE A 656 2.90 10.71 8.10
CA ILE A 656 3.77 9.85 8.92
C ILE A 656 3.40 9.97 10.40
N GLN A 657 2.98 11.16 10.83
CA GLN A 657 2.72 11.46 12.24
C GLN A 657 1.39 10.89 12.77
N MET A 658 0.45 10.54 11.89
CA MET A 658 -0.78 9.85 12.28
C MET A 658 -0.61 8.34 12.39
N SER A 659 0.18 7.66 11.53
CA SER A 659 0.37 6.20 11.68
C SER A 659 1.08 5.86 12.99
N SER A 660 2.09 6.65 13.38
CA SER A 660 2.77 6.50 14.68
C SER A 660 1.88 6.78 15.89
N ASN A 661 0.85 7.63 15.75
CA ASN A 661 -0.06 7.95 16.85
C ASN A 661 -1.23 6.96 16.95
N THR A 662 -1.63 6.31 15.86
CA THR A 662 -2.57 5.18 15.92
C THR A 662 -1.91 3.96 16.58
N GLU A 663 -0.62 3.73 16.33
CA GLU A 663 0.17 2.67 16.99
C GLU A 663 0.28 2.84 18.52
N LEU A 664 0.30 4.06 19.04
CA LEU A 664 0.33 4.33 20.48
C LEU A 664 -1.03 4.15 21.17
N ILE A 665 -2.14 4.29 20.42
CA ILE A 665 -3.49 4.09 20.98
C ILE A 665 -3.87 2.60 20.91
N ASP A 666 -3.44 1.87 19.88
CA ASP A 666 -3.68 0.43 19.74
C ASP A 666 -2.86 -0.43 20.74
N MET A 667 -1.74 0.06 21.28
CA MET A 667 -0.99 -0.62 22.35
C MET A 667 -1.52 -0.35 23.78
N CYS A 668 -2.33 0.69 23.99
CA CYS A 668 -2.94 0.99 25.29
C CYS A 668 -4.36 0.41 25.45
N GLY A 669 -4.87 -0.25 24.40
CA GLY A 669 -6.21 -0.85 24.36
C GLY A 669 -6.18 -2.36 24.11
N SER A 670 -5.38 -3.10 24.88
CA SER A 670 -5.45 -4.56 24.98
C SER A 670 -5.22 -5.00 26.41
#